data_AF-G0SF27-F1
#
_entry.id   AF-G0SF27-F1
#
_cell.length_a   1.000
_cell.length_b   1.000
_cell.length_c   1.000
_cell.angle_alpha   90.00
_cell.angle_beta   90.00
_cell.angle_gamma   90.00
#
_symmetry.space_group_name_H-M   'P 1'
#
loop_
_entity.id
_entity.type
_entity.pdbx_description
1 polymer ?
#
loop_
_entity_poly.entity_id
_entity_poly.type
_entity_poly.pdbx_seq_one_letter_code
_entity_poly.pdbx_strand_id
1 'polypeptide(L)'
;MPLLRASHWPRVARVARVACLPLAQLPHPARLTPPSSVILQQYRSCSSCDASSPSLSPNASEDSSRQEPNITKASPDHRTLGVQQELFIQSPFSPGSPIFLPRGALVFNRLLNFLRRQYVKYGFQEVITPTIYKKALWATSGHLENYAEDMYTVTSTSPARRAAELAEEGESEEHEFGLKPMNCPGHCLIFASQTRSYRDLPIRYADFSPLHRNEVSGALSGLTRVRRFHQDDGHIFCRPSQIEGEIASTLDFIRQTYRVLKLGPYRLVLSTRPEKYLGSVEDWDRAEDALRRALDKSGKEWTVSPGDGAFYGPKIDVILKDSDGKEHQTGTIQLDFQLPRRFNLEYTAPAPEHEQRGETTDDPALLNEYGHVRPVLIHRAVLGSAERLMALLIEQYNGRWPLWLNPRQAVVLTVNDTQPVVEWANSVRRVLLGLGLGDGTHGEDKDAPVWPTELAVDLDDSKRTVGLKVREAMVKGYGVIVTVGPKDVADGVVSVNATALCGPEVSEEERQRMSRMVMKPEELKEWISEKVRAYERHPPIHRRRTRTQHPLTAIRPHPQGAPPLDLPILTYLRSKRIILASASPRRRALLSQLGLPNLEVMPSNDPEDIDKKSVSPEEYVSLTAQKKALAVYQEALEKQKEGEEDPAVVIAADTVIATKSQQILEKPKSEQDHIRMLTHLRDTVSHRVLTGICVLAPKHDASHPGYELATHVEETKVFFAQADDGLPDEVIVSYVKTREGCDKAGGYAVQGLGGVVLVERVEGSVDNVIGLPVRRTLQLCEKVVFRQGEGEGEGEEE
;
A
#
# COMPACT_ATOMS: atom_id res chain seq x y z
N MET A 1 50.41 -56.11 -5.22
CA MET A 1 51.81 -55.64 -5.27
C MET A 1 51.91 -54.52 -6.28
N PRO A 2 52.66 -53.41 -6.06
CA PRO A 2 53.30 -52.88 -4.83
C PRO A 2 52.60 -51.56 -4.36
N LEU A 3 52.52 -51.21 -3.06
CA LEU A 3 53.56 -50.65 -2.16
C LEU A 3 54.08 -49.29 -2.66
N LEU A 4 53.93 -48.17 -1.94
CA LEU A 4 54.75 -47.73 -0.78
C LEU A 4 54.09 -46.48 -0.17
N ARG A 5 53.66 -46.49 1.10
CA ARG A 5 54.36 -46.11 2.36
C ARG A 5 54.17 -44.64 2.80
N ALA A 6 53.78 -44.56 4.06
CA ALA A 6 53.54 -43.39 4.91
C ALA A 6 54.82 -42.70 5.42
N SER A 7 54.70 -41.44 5.81
CA SER A 7 55.41 -40.80 6.95
C SER A 7 55.06 -39.29 6.97
N HIS A 8 54.47 -38.74 8.02
CA HIS A 8 55.09 -38.19 9.24
C HIS A 8 54.59 -36.74 9.44
N TRP A 9 53.68 -36.59 10.41
CA TRP A 9 53.51 -35.34 11.15
C TRP A 9 54.60 -35.25 12.23
N PRO A 10 55.26 -34.11 12.42
CA PRO A 10 55.92 -33.79 13.67
C PRO A 10 55.13 -32.77 14.49
N ARG A 11 54.81 -33.15 15.74
CA ARG A 11 54.66 -32.28 16.93
C ARG A 11 56.05 -31.62 17.20
N VAL A 12 56.26 -30.45 17.82
CA VAL A 12 55.89 -29.98 19.16
C VAL A 12 56.26 -28.47 19.28
N ALA A 13 55.36 -27.70 19.90
CA ALA A 13 55.49 -26.49 20.74
C ALA A 13 56.55 -25.39 20.48
N ARG A 14 56.07 -24.14 20.45
CA ARG A 14 56.52 -23.10 21.38
C ARG A 14 55.42 -22.06 21.64
N VAL A 15 54.98 -22.00 22.89
CA VAL A 15 54.19 -20.91 23.47
C VAL A 15 55.13 -19.72 23.66
N ALA A 16 54.72 -18.55 23.16
CA ALA A 16 55.26 -17.26 23.60
C ALA A 16 54.10 -16.27 23.80
N ARG A 17 53.79 -16.00 25.06
CA ARG A 17 53.03 -14.82 25.53
C ARG A 17 53.89 -13.58 25.33
N VAL A 18 53.31 -12.45 24.90
CA VAL A 18 53.60 -11.03 25.23
C VAL A 18 52.57 -10.21 24.42
N ALA A 19 51.90 -9.14 24.85
CA ALA A 19 51.57 -8.54 26.15
C ALA A 19 50.40 -7.55 25.88
N CYS A 20 49.45 -7.45 26.81
CA CYS A 20 48.49 -6.33 26.87
C CYS A 20 49.11 -5.20 27.70
N LEU A 21 49.03 -3.96 27.22
CA LEU A 21 49.12 -2.69 27.97
C LEU A 21 48.82 -1.49 27.01
N PRO A 22 48.42 -0.30 27.49
CA PRO A 22 47.02 0.10 27.70
C PRO A 22 46.55 1.23 26.76
N LEU A 23 45.23 1.33 26.56
CA LEU A 23 44.57 2.45 25.88
C LEU A 23 44.62 3.72 26.74
N ALA A 24 45.22 4.78 26.21
CA ALA A 24 45.26 6.11 26.79
C ALA A 24 43.90 6.82 26.71
N GLN A 25 43.60 7.58 27.76
CA GLN A 25 42.36 8.30 28.02
C GLN A 25 42.21 9.57 27.18
N LEU A 26 41.00 9.83 26.67
CA LEU A 26 40.47 11.17 26.36
C LEU A 26 39.00 11.25 26.86
N PRO A 27 38.49 12.46 27.19
CA PRO A 27 37.54 12.64 28.29
C PRO A 27 36.07 12.38 27.94
N HIS A 28 35.34 11.88 28.94
CA HIS A 28 33.89 11.65 28.91
C HIS A 28 33.08 12.95 28.72
N PRO A 29 32.06 12.97 27.83
CA PRO A 29 30.92 13.86 28.01
C PRO A 29 29.98 13.28 29.08
N ALA A 30 29.46 14.16 29.93
CA ALA A 30 28.62 13.85 31.09
C ALA A 30 27.40 12.99 30.73
N ARG A 31 27.22 11.88 31.46
CA ARG A 31 25.96 11.13 31.51
C ARG A 31 24.93 11.94 32.29
N LEU A 32 23.89 12.41 31.62
CA LEU A 32 22.61 12.71 32.27
C LEU A 32 21.86 11.39 32.47
N THR A 33 21.64 11.02 33.72
CA THR A 33 20.88 9.84 34.16
C THR A 33 19.38 10.08 33.99
N PRO A 34 18.60 9.03 33.68
CA PRO A 34 17.14 9.12 33.61
C PRO A 34 16.55 9.10 35.03
N PRO A 35 15.55 9.93 35.37
CA PRO A 35 14.84 9.78 36.62
C PRO A 35 13.89 8.56 36.52
N SER A 36 14.16 7.55 37.33
CA SER A 36 13.26 6.42 37.55
C SER A 36 12.34 6.73 38.73
N SER A 37 11.04 6.64 38.47
CA SER A 37 9.97 6.21 39.40
C SER A 37 9.88 6.86 40.80
N VAL A 38 8.89 7.74 40.99
CA VAL A 38 8.16 7.85 42.27
C VAL A 38 6.76 7.30 42.03
N ILE A 39 6.51 6.11 42.59
CA ILE A 39 5.20 5.46 42.64
C ILE A 39 4.46 5.98 43.88
N LEU A 40 3.17 6.27 43.67
CA LEU A 40 2.13 6.41 44.70
C LEU A 40 2.13 5.25 45.72
N GLN A 41 2.36 5.62 46.98
CA GLN A 41 1.75 5.05 48.17
C GLN A 41 1.54 6.25 49.12
N GLN A 42 0.48 6.44 49.89
CA GLN A 42 -0.77 5.71 50.15
C GLN A 42 -1.53 6.68 51.08
N TYR A 43 -2.71 7.17 50.70
CA TYR A 43 -3.62 7.74 51.69
C TYR A 43 -4.14 6.59 52.56
N ARG A 44 -3.65 6.50 53.79
CA ARG A 44 -4.31 5.77 54.88
C ARG A 44 -4.93 6.78 55.82
N SER A 45 -6.26 6.77 55.93
CA SER A 45 -6.98 7.20 57.11
C SER A 45 -7.83 6.03 57.58
N CYS A 46 -7.60 5.60 58.83
CA CYS A 46 -8.60 5.25 59.86
C CYS A 46 -8.00 4.30 60.93
N SER A 47 -8.52 4.43 62.16
CA SER A 47 -8.18 3.76 63.44
C SER A 47 -6.91 4.33 64.07
N SER A 48 -6.89 4.98 65.23
CA SER A 48 -7.76 4.92 66.39
C SER A 48 -7.63 6.21 67.21
N CYS A 49 -8.74 6.56 67.83
CA CYS A 49 -8.92 7.64 68.79
C CYS A 49 -8.05 7.38 70.03
N ASP A 50 -7.38 8.41 70.54
CA ASP A 50 -7.06 8.50 71.96
C ASP A 50 -7.54 9.84 72.51
N ALA A 51 -8.08 9.75 73.71
CA ALA A 51 -9.10 10.61 74.27
C ALA A 51 -8.58 11.97 74.78
N SER A 52 -9.37 13.02 74.61
CA SER A 52 -9.72 13.98 75.67
C SER A 52 -10.66 15.07 75.15
N SER A 53 -11.95 14.94 75.48
CA SER A 53 -12.92 16.05 75.59
C SER A 53 -12.62 16.86 76.86
N PRO A 54 -13.08 18.11 77.08
CA PRO A 54 -14.45 18.61 76.82
C PRO A 54 -14.46 20.05 76.22
N SER A 55 -15.55 20.62 75.71
CA SER A 55 -16.86 20.80 76.34
C SER A 55 -17.78 21.60 75.41
N LEU A 56 -19.09 21.39 75.61
CA LEU A 56 -20.21 22.31 75.36
C LEU A 56 -20.72 22.48 73.90
N SER A 57 -21.77 21.72 73.60
CA SER A 57 -22.99 22.23 72.94
C SER A 57 -23.86 22.96 74.00
N PRO A 58 -24.99 23.64 73.71
CA PRO A 58 -25.77 23.65 72.45
C PRO A 58 -26.37 25.01 72.03
N ASN A 59 -26.81 25.16 70.77
CA ASN A 59 -28.23 25.41 70.41
C ASN A 59 -28.44 26.03 69.01
N ALA A 60 -29.58 25.58 68.44
CA ALA A 60 -30.49 26.27 67.52
C ALA A 60 -30.26 26.16 65.99
N SER A 61 -31.14 25.32 65.38
CA SER A 61 -32.05 25.59 64.23
C SER A 61 -31.60 26.56 63.12
N GLU A 62 -31.87 26.38 61.82
CA GLU A 62 -32.64 25.46 60.98
C GLU A 62 -32.29 25.85 59.52
N ASP A 63 -32.41 24.88 58.62
CA ASP A 63 -32.71 24.99 57.17
C ASP A 63 -31.75 25.72 56.18
N SER A 64 -31.10 24.95 55.31
CA SER A 64 -31.25 25.05 53.84
C SER A 64 -30.34 24.06 53.11
N SER A 65 -30.93 23.42 52.11
CA SER A 65 -30.39 22.42 51.19
C SER A 65 -28.90 22.58 50.81
N ARG A 66 -28.07 21.60 51.20
CA ARG A 66 -26.78 21.35 50.54
C ARG A 66 -27.00 20.47 49.32
N GLN A 67 -27.01 21.07 48.14
CA GLN A 67 -26.76 20.37 46.89
C GLN A 67 -25.36 19.74 46.97
N GLU A 68 -25.29 18.42 46.80
CA GLU A 68 -24.03 17.72 46.61
C GLU A 68 -23.36 18.22 45.31
N PRO A 69 -22.04 18.42 45.30
CA PRO A 69 -21.33 18.89 44.12
C PRO A 69 -21.42 17.83 43.02
N ASN A 70 -22.10 18.21 41.94
CA ASN A 70 -22.24 17.41 40.72
C ASN A 70 -20.85 17.20 40.10
N ILE A 71 -20.20 16.06 40.37
CA ILE A 71 -18.96 15.66 39.68
C ILE A 71 -19.34 15.38 38.23
N THR A 72 -19.22 16.39 37.37
CA THR A 72 -19.40 16.26 35.93
C THR A 72 -18.38 15.24 35.41
N LYS A 73 -18.87 14.10 34.95
CA LYS A 73 -18.07 13.05 34.30
C LYS A 73 -17.30 13.69 33.13
N ALA A 74 -15.97 13.69 33.21
CA ALA A 74 -15.12 14.28 32.17
C ALA A 74 -15.46 13.69 30.80
N SER A 75 -15.56 14.54 29.78
CA SER A 75 -15.86 14.12 28.42
C SER A 75 -14.77 13.19 27.87
N PRO A 76 -15.12 12.22 27.01
CA PRO A 76 -14.13 11.35 26.38
C PRO A 76 -13.14 12.18 25.55
N ASP A 77 -11.84 12.09 25.85
CA ASP A 77 -10.77 12.76 25.09
C ASP A 77 -9.90 11.72 24.38
N HIS A 78 -9.79 11.82 23.05
CA HIS A 78 -8.99 10.88 22.26
C HIS A 78 -7.51 10.88 22.62
N ARG A 79 -6.96 11.97 23.17
CA ARG A 79 -5.56 12.07 23.59
C ARG A 79 -5.29 11.16 24.77
N THR A 80 -6.19 11.14 25.74
CA THR A 80 -6.08 10.28 26.92
C THR A 80 -6.42 8.84 26.57
N LEU A 81 -7.54 8.60 25.89
CA LEU A 81 -7.99 7.26 25.51
C LEU A 81 -7.04 6.58 24.52
N GLY A 82 -6.49 7.34 23.58
CA GLY A 82 -5.53 6.85 22.59
C GLY A 82 -4.26 6.31 23.23
N VAL A 83 -3.73 6.98 24.24
CA VAL A 83 -2.58 6.50 25.02
C VAL A 83 -2.95 5.28 25.86
N GLN A 84 -4.10 5.32 26.56
CA GLN A 84 -4.57 4.20 27.39
C GLN A 84 -4.77 2.90 26.58
N GLN A 85 -5.17 3.01 25.32
CA GLN A 85 -5.38 1.86 24.43
C GLN A 85 -4.15 1.49 23.60
N GLU A 86 -3.03 2.20 23.77
CA GLU A 86 -1.80 2.06 22.99
C GLU A 86 -2.06 2.20 21.48
N LEU A 87 -2.81 3.23 21.08
CA LEU A 87 -3.14 3.50 19.67
C LEU A 87 -2.06 4.34 18.99
N PHE A 88 -1.60 5.39 19.64
CA PHE A 88 -0.59 6.29 19.08
C PHE A 88 0.23 6.96 20.19
N ILE A 89 1.40 7.46 19.80
CA ILE A 89 2.23 8.35 20.62
C ILE A 89 2.57 9.61 19.84
N GLN A 90 2.98 10.64 20.56
CA GLN A 90 3.60 11.84 20.00
C GLN A 90 5.08 11.87 20.39
N SER A 91 5.91 12.45 19.53
CA SER A 91 7.34 12.59 19.75
C SER A 91 7.78 14.04 19.56
N PRO A 92 8.60 14.61 20.46
CA PRO A 92 9.17 15.94 20.26
C PRO A 92 10.08 16.00 19.02
N PHE A 93 10.56 14.85 18.53
CA PHE A 93 11.36 14.74 17.31
C PHE A 93 10.52 14.82 16.02
N SER A 94 9.19 14.73 16.11
CA SER A 94 8.29 14.95 14.97
C SER A 94 6.98 15.61 15.43
N PRO A 95 7.02 16.90 15.81
CA PRO A 95 5.85 17.61 16.32
C PRO A 95 4.73 17.64 15.28
N GLY A 96 3.50 17.33 15.71
CA GLY A 96 2.35 17.28 14.81
C GLY A 96 2.30 16.06 13.89
N SER A 97 3.20 15.09 14.03
CA SER A 97 3.18 13.83 13.29
C SER A 97 2.91 12.66 14.25
N PRO A 98 1.66 12.16 14.33
CA PRO A 98 1.36 11.03 15.21
C PRO A 98 2.06 9.75 14.76
N ILE A 99 2.60 9.00 15.72
CA ILE A 99 3.19 7.67 15.49
C ILE A 99 2.15 6.63 15.90
N PHE A 100 1.57 5.94 14.92
CA PHE A 100 0.62 4.88 15.17
C PHE A 100 1.33 3.61 15.67
N LEU A 101 0.93 3.15 16.85
CA LEU A 101 1.35 1.87 17.42
C LEU A 101 0.58 0.71 16.74
N PRO A 102 0.97 -0.57 16.93
CA PRO A 102 0.33 -1.69 16.23
C PRO A 102 -1.20 -1.70 16.29
N ARG A 103 -1.80 -1.33 17.43
CA ARG A 103 -3.26 -1.24 17.57
C ARG A 103 -3.88 -0.06 16.84
N GLY A 104 -3.25 1.10 16.87
CA GLY A 104 -3.72 2.24 16.10
C GLY A 104 -3.59 1.99 14.59
N ALA A 105 -2.51 1.36 14.16
CA ALA A 105 -2.31 0.95 12.77
C ALA A 105 -3.39 -0.04 12.30
N LEU A 106 -3.83 -0.97 13.15
CA LEU A 106 -4.96 -1.87 12.84
C LEU A 106 -6.26 -1.09 12.59
N VAL A 107 -6.61 -0.14 13.48
CA VAL A 107 -7.80 0.71 13.33
C VAL A 107 -7.70 1.53 12.04
N PHE A 108 -6.56 2.18 11.82
CA PHE A 108 -6.27 2.99 10.64
C PHE A 108 -6.43 2.18 9.34
N ASN A 109 -5.76 1.02 9.24
CA ASN A 109 -5.81 0.18 8.05
C ASN A 109 -7.22 -0.39 7.78
N ARG A 110 -8.01 -0.69 8.83
CA ARG A 110 -9.40 -1.13 8.67
C ARG A 110 -10.30 -0.04 8.12
N LEU A 111 -10.11 1.22 8.54
CA LEU A 111 -10.82 2.36 7.95
C LEU A 111 -10.49 2.53 6.48
N LEU A 112 -9.20 2.47 6.12
CA LEU A 112 -8.75 2.55 4.73
C LEU A 112 -9.29 1.39 3.89
N ASN A 113 -9.19 0.15 4.37
CA ASN A 113 -9.69 -1.02 3.67
C ASN A 113 -11.22 -0.99 3.51
N PHE A 114 -11.96 -0.47 4.50
CA PHE A 114 -13.39 -0.21 4.36
C PHE A 114 -13.67 0.73 3.19
N LEU A 115 -12.97 1.87 3.10
CA LEU A 115 -13.14 2.81 2.00
C LEU A 115 -12.73 2.23 0.64
N ARG A 116 -11.62 1.48 0.57
CA ARG A 116 -11.20 0.79 -0.66
C ARG A 116 -12.29 -0.13 -1.22
N ARG A 117 -13.02 -0.83 -0.35
CA ARG A 117 -14.17 -1.64 -0.77
C ARG A 117 -15.32 -0.78 -1.29
N GLN A 118 -15.54 0.41 -0.71
CA GLN A 118 -16.53 1.35 -1.23
C GLN A 118 -16.09 1.96 -2.58
N TYR A 119 -14.80 2.15 -2.83
CA TYR A 119 -14.29 2.65 -4.11
C TYR A 119 -14.70 1.76 -5.28
N VAL A 120 -14.72 0.43 -5.09
CA VAL A 120 -15.25 -0.52 -6.09
C VAL A 120 -16.72 -0.22 -6.42
N LYS A 121 -17.55 0.06 -5.40
CA LYS A 121 -18.97 0.39 -5.58
C LYS A 121 -19.19 1.72 -6.29
N TYR A 122 -18.38 2.74 -5.98
CA TYR A 122 -18.51 4.08 -6.56
C TYR A 122 -17.64 4.31 -7.80
N GLY A 123 -16.94 3.27 -8.29
CA GLY A 123 -16.16 3.31 -9.52
C GLY A 123 -14.88 4.15 -9.44
N PHE A 124 -14.22 4.19 -8.28
CA PHE A 124 -12.91 4.84 -8.07
C PHE A 124 -11.76 3.87 -8.32
N GLN A 125 -10.68 4.39 -8.89
CA GLN A 125 -9.42 3.69 -9.11
C GLN A 125 -8.34 4.28 -8.19
N GLU A 126 -7.74 3.45 -7.34
CA GLU A 126 -6.68 3.90 -6.43
C GLU A 126 -5.37 4.12 -7.20
N VAL A 127 -4.72 5.26 -6.97
CA VAL A 127 -3.44 5.64 -7.55
C VAL A 127 -2.43 5.94 -6.44
N ILE A 128 -1.15 5.73 -6.71
CA ILE A 128 -0.04 6.07 -5.80
C ILE A 128 0.78 7.16 -6.48
N THR A 129 0.84 8.33 -5.87
CA THR A 129 1.54 9.49 -6.43
C THR A 129 2.75 9.90 -5.59
N PRO A 130 3.80 10.50 -6.20
CA PRO A 130 4.94 11.04 -5.45
C PRO A 130 4.54 11.94 -4.28
N THR A 131 5.38 11.99 -3.24
CA THR A 131 5.18 12.87 -2.07
C THR A 131 5.87 14.22 -2.24
N ILE A 132 6.94 14.26 -3.04
CA ILE A 132 7.69 15.48 -3.36
C ILE A 132 7.55 15.81 -4.83
N TYR A 133 7.43 17.09 -5.15
CA TYR A 133 7.38 17.61 -6.52
C TYR A 133 8.21 18.88 -6.63
N LYS A 134 8.74 19.17 -7.82
CA LYS A 134 9.45 20.42 -8.11
C LYS A 134 8.55 21.63 -7.83
N LYS A 135 9.14 22.73 -7.35
CA LYS A 135 8.46 24.01 -7.09
C LYS A 135 7.61 24.50 -8.27
N ALA A 136 8.09 24.28 -9.50
CA ALA A 136 7.38 24.60 -10.74
C ALA A 136 5.98 23.98 -10.85
N LEU A 137 5.75 22.76 -10.33
CA LEU A 137 4.41 22.16 -10.34
C LEU A 137 3.45 22.95 -9.44
N TRP A 138 3.93 23.41 -8.29
CA TRP A 138 3.13 24.15 -7.33
C TRP A 138 2.77 25.53 -7.87
N ALA A 139 3.69 26.21 -8.56
CA ALA A 139 3.42 27.43 -9.31
C ALA A 139 2.39 27.18 -10.43
N THR A 140 2.59 26.12 -11.23
CA THR A 140 1.63 25.75 -12.29
C THR A 140 0.24 25.53 -11.71
N SER A 141 0.13 24.89 -10.55
CA SER A 141 -1.17 24.64 -9.90
C SER A 141 -1.77 25.85 -9.17
N GLY A 142 -1.00 26.91 -8.90
CA GLY A 142 -1.45 28.05 -8.09
C GLY A 142 -1.31 27.86 -6.57
N HIS A 143 -0.72 26.75 -6.12
CA HIS A 143 -0.55 26.45 -4.69
C HIS A 143 0.62 27.21 -4.08
N LEU A 144 1.64 27.56 -4.86
CA LEU A 144 2.80 28.28 -4.36
C LEU A 144 2.38 29.69 -3.89
N GLU A 145 1.53 30.37 -4.65
CA GLU A 145 1.09 31.73 -4.37
C GLU A 145 0.11 31.80 -3.18
N ASN A 146 -0.69 30.74 -2.99
CA ASN A 146 -1.78 30.72 -2.00
C ASN A 146 -1.48 29.89 -0.74
N TYR A 147 -0.46 29.02 -0.78
CA TYR A 147 -0.22 28.01 0.26
C TYR A 147 1.26 27.86 0.66
N ALA A 148 2.16 28.72 0.16
CA ALA A 148 3.60 28.60 0.43
C ALA A 148 3.95 28.58 1.92
N GLU A 149 3.31 29.42 2.74
CA GLU A 149 3.57 29.48 4.19
C GLU A 149 3.23 28.18 4.93
N ASP A 150 2.24 27.45 4.41
CA ASP A 150 1.74 26.18 4.93
C ASP A 150 2.43 24.96 4.28
N MET A 151 3.41 25.16 3.40
CA MET A 151 4.15 24.08 2.72
C MET A 151 5.54 23.87 3.30
N TYR A 152 5.95 22.60 3.39
CA TYR A 152 7.33 22.25 3.68
C TYR A 152 8.16 22.21 2.40
N THR A 153 9.27 22.94 2.38
CA THR A 153 10.28 22.86 1.31
C THR A 153 11.25 21.72 1.60
N VAL A 154 11.62 20.99 0.56
CA VAL A 154 12.65 19.94 0.58
C VAL A 154 13.78 20.39 -0.34
N THR A 155 14.99 20.44 0.21
CA THR A 155 16.19 20.85 -0.51
C THR A 155 17.15 19.68 -0.64
N SER A 156 17.81 19.56 -1.80
CA SER A 156 18.89 18.59 -2.02
C SER A 156 20.25 19.23 -1.73
N THR A 157 21.20 18.44 -1.26
CA THR A 157 22.62 18.82 -1.09
C THR A 157 23.48 18.47 -2.30
N SER A 158 22.88 18.09 -3.44
CA SER A 158 23.61 17.70 -4.64
C SER A 158 24.56 18.82 -5.15
N PRO A 159 25.74 18.48 -5.69
CA PRO A 159 26.72 19.45 -6.23
C PRO A 159 26.15 20.39 -7.30
N ALA A 160 25.15 19.93 -8.08
CA ALA A 160 24.42 20.74 -9.06
C ALA A 160 23.82 22.03 -8.45
N ARG A 161 23.40 21.99 -7.17
CA ARG A 161 22.90 23.19 -6.47
C ARG A 161 24.02 24.17 -6.12
N ARG A 162 25.24 23.70 -5.79
CA ARG A 162 26.40 24.59 -5.53
C ARG A 162 26.89 25.26 -6.81
N ALA A 163 26.76 24.60 -7.96
CA ALA A 163 27.03 25.20 -9.26
C ALA A 163 25.97 26.25 -9.61
N ALA A 164 24.69 25.98 -9.34
CA ALA A 164 23.58 26.93 -9.52
C ALA A 164 23.60 28.10 -8.50
N GLU A 165 24.12 27.91 -7.29
CA GLU A 165 24.35 29.00 -6.30
C GLU A 165 25.49 29.95 -6.72
N LEU A 166 26.36 29.52 -7.66
CA LEU A 166 27.40 30.34 -8.28
C LEU A 166 26.96 30.96 -9.61
N ALA A 167 25.83 30.52 -10.17
CA ALA A 167 25.16 31.10 -11.33
C ALA A 167 24.14 32.16 -10.86
N GLU A 168 23.78 33.10 -11.74
CA GLU A 168 22.92 34.26 -11.44
C GLU A 168 21.58 33.88 -10.76
N GLU A 169 20.96 34.87 -10.08
CA GLU A 169 19.79 34.78 -9.16
C GLU A 169 18.50 34.10 -9.68
N GLY A 170 18.52 33.42 -10.84
CA GLY A 170 17.38 32.68 -11.41
C GLY A 170 17.50 31.14 -11.40
N GLU A 171 18.70 30.56 -11.45
CA GLU A 171 18.86 29.09 -11.59
C GLU A 171 18.71 28.32 -10.27
N SER A 172 18.84 29.01 -9.13
CA SER A 172 18.71 28.41 -7.80
C SER A 172 17.30 27.87 -7.49
N GLU A 173 16.27 28.35 -8.18
CA GLU A 173 14.87 27.97 -7.95
C GLU A 173 14.48 26.63 -8.62
N GLU A 174 15.21 26.17 -9.65
CA GLU A 174 14.87 24.95 -10.41
C GLU A 174 15.10 23.64 -9.63
N HIS A 175 15.84 23.72 -8.52
CA HIS A 175 16.23 22.58 -7.69
C HIS A 175 15.50 22.51 -6.33
N GLU A 176 14.52 23.39 -6.10
CA GLU A 176 13.68 23.35 -4.90
C GLU A 176 12.47 22.43 -5.09
N PHE A 177 12.22 21.57 -4.11
CA PHE A 177 11.07 20.69 -4.07
C PHE A 177 10.11 21.12 -2.96
N GLY A 178 8.82 20.90 -3.17
CA GLY A 178 7.80 21.03 -2.14
C GLY A 178 7.26 19.66 -1.75
N LEU A 179 7.10 19.44 -0.45
CA LEU A 179 6.34 18.31 0.09
C LEU A 179 4.85 18.59 -0.11
N LYS A 180 4.11 17.62 -0.68
CA LYS A 180 2.73 17.87 -1.09
C LYS A 180 1.79 18.18 0.09
N PRO A 181 1.03 19.30 0.04
CA PRO A 181 -0.05 19.58 1.00
C PRO A 181 -1.42 19.03 0.54
N MET A 182 -1.54 18.68 -0.75
CA MET A 182 -2.73 18.14 -1.43
C MET A 182 -2.31 17.27 -2.63
N ASN A 183 -3.16 16.33 -3.07
CA ASN A 183 -2.83 15.41 -4.18
C ASN A 183 -3.24 15.93 -5.57
N CYS A 184 -4.12 16.93 -5.65
CA CYS A 184 -4.77 17.35 -6.89
C CYS A 184 -3.82 17.55 -8.09
N PRO A 185 -2.67 18.25 -7.94
CA PRO A 185 -1.73 18.44 -9.04
C PRO A 185 -1.18 17.13 -9.61
N GLY A 186 -0.89 16.14 -8.74
CA GLY A 186 -0.43 14.83 -9.19
C GLY A 186 -1.48 14.08 -10.00
N HIS A 187 -2.76 14.24 -9.67
CA HIS A 187 -3.87 13.61 -10.40
C HIS A 187 -4.12 14.29 -11.75
N CYS A 188 -3.89 15.60 -11.85
CA CYS A 188 -3.89 16.31 -13.13
C CYS A 188 -2.79 15.79 -14.07
N LEU A 189 -1.59 15.50 -13.55
CA LEU A 189 -0.52 14.88 -14.34
C LEU A 189 -0.91 13.50 -14.86
N ILE A 190 -1.59 12.67 -14.04
CA ILE A 190 -2.10 11.37 -14.47
C ILE A 190 -3.16 11.54 -15.58
N PHE A 191 -4.09 12.49 -15.43
CA PHE A 191 -5.08 12.76 -16.47
C PHE A 191 -4.41 13.14 -17.79
N ALA A 192 -3.45 14.08 -17.75
CA ALA A 192 -2.72 14.60 -18.90
C ALA A 192 -1.78 13.58 -19.57
N SER A 193 -1.37 12.52 -18.86
CA SER A 193 -0.44 11.51 -19.40
C SER A 193 -1.01 10.66 -20.54
N GLN A 194 -2.32 10.72 -20.80
CA GLN A 194 -3.00 9.94 -21.83
C GLN A 194 -4.01 10.81 -22.56
N THR A 195 -4.21 10.53 -23.86
CA THR A 195 -5.33 11.10 -24.61
C THR A 195 -6.66 10.60 -24.04
N ARG A 196 -7.61 11.51 -23.80
CA ARG A 196 -8.91 11.20 -23.21
C ARG A 196 -10.04 11.43 -24.20
N SER A 197 -11.01 10.50 -24.23
CA SER A 197 -12.28 10.64 -24.95
C SER A 197 -13.41 10.95 -23.97
N TYR A 198 -14.46 11.64 -24.42
CA TYR A 198 -15.69 11.83 -23.63
C TYR A 198 -16.28 10.52 -23.09
N ARG A 199 -16.01 9.39 -23.76
CA ARG A 199 -16.45 8.04 -23.38
C ARG A 199 -15.74 7.49 -22.15
N ASP A 200 -14.54 7.99 -21.85
CA ASP A 200 -13.78 7.58 -20.67
C ASP A 200 -14.30 8.27 -19.40
N LEU A 201 -15.03 9.38 -19.54
CA LEU A 201 -15.52 10.18 -18.42
C LEU A 201 -16.87 9.66 -17.90
N PRO A 202 -17.05 9.54 -16.58
CA PRO A 202 -16.19 10.12 -15.54
C PRO A 202 -15.01 9.24 -15.12
N ILE A 203 -13.82 9.84 -15.05
CA ILE A 203 -12.60 9.21 -14.50
C ILE A 203 -12.50 9.59 -13.03
N ARG A 204 -12.30 8.59 -12.16
CA ARG A 204 -12.29 8.79 -10.70
C ARG A 204 -11.02 8.22 -10.09
N TYR A 205 -10.12 9.08 -9.63
CA TYR A 205 -8.92 8.66 -8.91
C TYR A 205 -9.12 8.80 -7.41
N ALA A 206 -8.58 7.86 -6.64
CA ALA A 206 -8.50 7.93 -5.19
C ALA A 206 -7.05 7.77 -4.72
N ASP A 207 -6.67 8.46 -3.66
CA ASP A 207 -5.28 8.48 -3.19
C ASP A 207 -5.23 8.66 -1.66
N PHE A 208 -4.49 7.77 -0.98
CA PHE A 208 -4.28 7.78 0.47
C PHE A 208 -2.87 8.23 0.86
N SER A 209 -2.16 8.88 -0.06
CA SER A 209 -0.80 9.36 0.20
C SER A 209 -0.73 10.27 1.44
N PRO A 210 0.39 10.23 2.19
CA PRO A 210 0.60 11.16 3.29
C PRO A 210 0.74 12.59 2.77
N LEU A 211 -0.05 13.50 3.34
CA LEU A 211 -0.03 14.93 3.10
C LEU A 211 0.66 15.65 4.26
N HIS A 212 1.33 16.74 3.94
CA HIS A 212 2.04 17.55 4.93
C HIS A 212 1.67 19.02 4.84
N ARG A 213 1.27 19.61 5.96
CA ARG A 213 0.93 21.02 6.10
C ARG A 213 1.63 21.60 7.31
N ASN A 214 2.25 22.77 7.15
CA ASN A 214 3.02 23.43 8.20
C ASN A 214 2.11 24.22 9.16
N GLU A 215 1.18 23.50 9.80
CA GLU A 215 0.26 24.06 10.77
C GLU A 215 1.03 24.74 11.93
N VAL A 216 0.55 25.92 12.33
CA VAL A 216 1.09 26.69 13.44
C VAL A 216 1.07 25.84 14.70
N SER A 217 2.18 25.79 15.44
CA SER A 217 2.36 24.85 16.56
C SER A 217 1.25 24.94 17.62
N GLY A 218 0.70 26.13 17.87
CA GLY A 218 -0.40 26.34 18.82
C GLY A 218 -1.77 25.82 18.37
N ALA A 219 -1.94 25.50 17.08
CA ALA A 219 -3.17 24.96 16.54
C ALA A 219 -3.21 23.42 16.54
N LEU A 220 -2.08 22.76 16.78
CA LEU A 220 -1.98 21.30 16.81
C LEU A 220 -2.78 20.72 17.98
N SER A 221 -3.59 19.70 17.71
CA SER A 221 -4.43 19.08 18.74
C SER A 221 -4.64 17.59 18.47
N GLY A 222 -3.88 16.75 19.19
CA GLY A 222 -3.97 15.30 19.15
C GLY A 222 -3.93 14.74 17.73
N LEU A 223 -5.03 14.12 17.28
CA LEU A 223 -5.23 13.66 15.90
C LEU A 223 -6.16 14.56 15.07
N THR A 224 -6.85 15.52 15.70
CA THR A 224 -7.83 16.39 15.02
C THR A 224 -7.17 17.43 14.10
N ARG A 225 -5.98 17.92 14.47
CA ARG A 225 -5.17 18.85 13.68
C ARG A 225 -3.69 18.51 13.84
N VAL A 226 -3.07 18.11 12.74
CA VAL A 226 -1.74 17.51 12.65
C VAL A 226 -1.01 18.04 11.42
N ARG A 227 0.32 17.95 11.41
CA ARG A 227 1.17 18.37 10.28
C ARG A 227 1.29 17.30 9.22
N ARG A 228 1.24 16.02 9.60
CA ARG A 228 1.21 14.87 8.69
C ARG A 228 -0.11 14.13 8.86
N PHE A 229 -0.84 13.91 7.78
CA PHE A 229 -2.12 13.18 7.79
C PHE A 229 -2.37 12.45 6.48
N HIS A 230 -3.36 11.56 6.46
CA HIS A 230 -3.79 10.84 5.28
C HIS A 230 -5.24 11.18 4.98
N GLN A 231 -5.44 11.89 3.88
CA GLN A 231 -6.77 12.20 3.36
C GLN A 231 -7.27 11.05 2.51
N ASP A 232 -8.57 10.74 2.58
CA ASP A 232 -9.22 9.80 1.68
C ASP A 232 -9.58 10.48 0.35
N ASP A 233 -8.53 11.03 -0.25
CA ASP A 233 -8.64 12.01 -1.31
C ASP A 233 -9.19 11.37 -2.58
N GLY A 234 -10.04 12.10 -3.27
CA GLY A 234 -10.62 11.65 -4.53
C GLY A 234 -10.81 12.80 -5.51
N HIS A 235 -10.44 12.55 -6.76
CA HIS A 235 -10.57 13.50 -7.86
C HIS A 235 -11.38 12.87 -8.99
N ILE A 236 -12.49 13.51 -9.33
CA ILE A 236 -13.37 13.08 -10.41
C ILE A 236 -13.23 14.05 -11.57
N PHE A 237 -12.74 13.56 -12.71
CA PHE A 237 -12.75 14.29 -13.98
C PHE A 237 -14.02 13.90 -14.72
N CYS A 238 -14.93 14.85 -14.87
CA CYS A 238 -16.24 14.61 -15.48
C CYS A 238 -16.59 15.65 -16.53
N ARG A 239 -17.59 15.31 -17.35
CA ARG A 239 -18.19 16.22 -18.32
C ARG A 239 -19.13 17.19 -17.59
N PRO A 240 -19.34 18.43 -18.06
CA PRO A 240 -20.22 19.38 -17.38
C PRO A 240 -21.64 18.84 -17.11
N SER A 241 -22.18 18.04 -18.05
CA SER A 241 -23.48 17.37 -17.91
C SER A 241 -23.52 16.28 -16.81
N GLN A 242 -22.37 15.79 -16.35
CA GLN A 242 -22.26 14.73 -15.34
C GLN A 242 -22.13 15.25 -13.91
N ILE A 243 -21.88 16.56 -13.71
CA ILE A 243 -21.59 17.17 -12.40
C ILE A 243 -22.62 16.79 -11.34
N GLU A 244 -23.91 16.98 -11.62
CA GLU A 244 -24.98 16.73 -10.65
C GLU A 244 -25.06 15.25 -10.23
N GLY A 245 -24.84 14.33 -11.18
CA GLY A 245 -24.83 12.89 -10.92
C GLY A 245 -23.64 12.47 -10.04
N GLU A 246 -22.47 13.03 -10.29
CA GLU A 246 -21.24 12.75 -9.51
C GLU A 246 -21.32 13.33 -8.08
N ILE A 247 -21.88 14.53 -7.91
CA ILE A 247 -22.13 15.10 -6.58
C ILE A 247 -23.14 14.23 -5.82
N ALA A 248 -24.26 13.85 -6.44
CA ALA A 248 -25.28 13.01 -5.80
C ALA A 248 -24.71 11.65 -5.37
N SER A 249 -23.90 11.02 -6.24
CA SER A 249 -23.18 9.77 -5.93
C SER A 249 -22.23 9.95 -4.73
N THR A 250 -21.49 11.06 -4.68
CA THR A 250 -20.57 11.36 -3.58
C THR A 250 -21.30 11.65 -2.26
N LEU A 251 -22.43 12.34 -2.29
CA LEU A 251 -23.29 12.55 -1.11
C LEU A 251 -23.86 11.23 -0.57
N ASP A 252 -24.25 10.30 -1.46
CA ASP A 252 -24.67 8.96 -1.04
C ASP A 252 -23.50 8.17 -0.42
N PHE A 253 -22.30 8.31 -0.96
CA PHE A 253 -21.10 7.71 -0.38
C PHE A 253 -20.85 8.22 1.05
N ILE A 254 -20.87 9.54 1.26
CA ILE A 254 -20.76 10.15 2.59
C ILE A 254 -21.83 9.59 3.52
N ARG A 255 -23.11 9.59 3.09
CA ARG A 255 -24.23 9.08 3.87
C ARG A 255 -24.03 7.63 4.31
N GLN A 256 -23.60 6.75 3.41
CA GLN A 256 -23.40 5.34 3.71
C GLN A 256 -22.23 5.14 4.68
N THR A 257 -21.10 5.81 4.45
CA THR A 257 -19.92 5.73 5.33
C THR A 257 -20.25 6.20 6.73
N TYR A 258 -20.92 7.34 6.87
CA TYR A 258 -21.24 7.93 8.18
C TYR A 258 -22.25 7.07 8.92
N ARG A 259 -23.20 6.46 8.19
CA ARG A 259 -24.14 5.49 8.76
C ARG A 259 -23.45 4.24 9.31
N VAL A 260 -22.47 3.68 8.58
CA VAL A 260 -21.72 2.49 9.04
C VAL A 260 -20.87 2.82 10.27
N LEU A 261 -20.23 3.99 10.26
CA LEU A 261 -19.43 4.50 11.37
C LEU A 261 -20.26 5.04 12.55
N LYS A 262 -21.60 5.12 12.37
CA LYS A 262 -22.56 5.70 13.32
C LYS A 262 -22.24 7.17 13.68
N LEU A 263 -21.69 7.91 12.74
CA LEU A 263 -21.41 9.34 12.89
C LEU A 263 -22.67 10.14 12.56
N GLY A 264 -23.05 11.06 13.44
CA GLY A 264 -24.15 12.01 13.21
C GLY A 264 -24.93 12.40 14.48
N PRO A 265 -25.80 13.42 14.40
CA PRO A 265 -26.23 14.14 13.19
C PRO A 265 -25.13 15.02 12.57
N TYR A 266 -25.17 15.18 11.24
CA TYR A 266 -24.28 16.07 10.49
C TYR A 266 -25.09 17.06 9.64
N ARG A 267 -24.54 18.26 9.43
CA ARG A 267 -25.14 19.30 8.57
C ARG A 267 -24.32 19.45 7.29
N LEU A 268 -25.00 19.78 6.19
CA LEU A 268 -24.37 20.12 4.92
C LEU A 268 -24.33 21.64 4.77
N VAL A 269 -23.19 22.17 4.37
CA VAL A 269 -22.99 23.61 4.18
C VAL A 269 -22.51 23.89 2.78
N LEU A 270 -23.20 24.76 2.06
CA LEU A 270 -22.73 25.30 0.78
C LEU A 270 -21.88 26.54 1.04
N SER A 271 -20.58 26.42 0.84
CA SER A 271 -19.60 27.50 1.00
C SER A 271 -19.36 28.16 -0.37
N THR A 272 -19.75 29.43 -0.49
CA THR A 272 -19.79 30.18 -1.78
C THR A 272 -18.55 31.06 -2.00
N ARG A 273 -18.47 31.71 -3.16
CA ARG A 273 -17.33 32.50 -3.65
C ARG A 273 -16.71 33.43 -2.59
N PRO A 274 -15.42 33.27 -2.26
CA PRO A 274 -14.68 34.17 -1.35
C PRO A 274 -14.33 35.52 -2.01
N GLU A 275 -13.80 36.47 -1.24
CA GLU A 275 -13.33 37.76 -1.76
C GLU A 275 -12.17 37.60 -2.76
N LYS A 276 -11.25 36.67 -2.49
CA LYS A 276 -10.11 36.32 -3.37
C LYS A 276 -10.39 35.00 -4.08
N TYR A 277 -10.66 35.05 -5.37
CA TYR A 277 -10.99 33.87 -6.18
C TYR A 277 -10.29 33.89 -7.54
N LEU A 278 -10.18 32.71 -8.16
CA LEU A 278 -9.69 32.52 -9.52
C LEU A 278 -10.85 32.23 -10.48
N GLY A 279 -10.76 32.71 -11.72
CA GLY A 279 -11.75 32.47 -12.79
C GLY A 279 -12.75 33.61 -13.01
N SER A 280 -13.72 33.37 -13.89
CA SER A 280 -14.79 34.33 -14.21
C SER A 280 -15.97 34.21 -13.25
N VAL A 281 -16.73 35.29 -13.07
CA VAL A 281 -17.93 35.31 -12.20
C VAL A 281 -18.97 34.32 -12.72
N GLU A 282 -19.08 34.21 -14.05
CA GLU A 282 -20.03 33.33 -14.72
C GLU A 282 -19.70 31.84 -14.47
N ASP A 283 -18.42 31.46 -14.43
CA ASP A 283 -18.01 30.10 -14.08
C ASP A 283 -18.42 29.77 -12.64
N TRP A 284 -18.24 30.72 -11.73
CA TRP A 284 -18.59 30.58 -10.32
C TRP A 284 -20.09 30.47 -10.09
N ASP A 285 -20.88 31.32 -10.73
CA ASP A 285 -22.33 31.31 -10.60
C ASP A 285 -22.89 29.95 -11.10
N ARG A 286 -22.36 29.42 -12.21
CA ARG A 286 -22.70 28.08 -12.70
C ARG A 286 -22.30 26.97 -11.72
N ALA A 287 -21.11 27.07 -11.11
CA ALA A 287 -20.60 26.11 -10.13
C ALA A 287 -21.47 26.06 -8.86
N GLU A 288 -21.81 27.24 -8.33
CA GLU A 288 -22.66 27.38 -7.15
C GLU A 288 -24.07 26.86 -7.40
N ASP A 289 -24.66 27.20 -8.56
CA ASP A 289 -25.98 26.72 -8.94
C ASP A 289 -26.00 25.20 -9.13
N ALA A 290 -24.94 24.59 -9.67
CA ALA A 290 -24.83 23.14 -9.81
C ALA A 290 -24.79 22.44 -8.44
N LEU A 291 -24.00 22.95 -7.48
CA LEU A 291 -23.97 22.41 -6.12
C LEU A 291 -25.30 22.62 -5.39
N ARG A 292 -25.95 23.79 -5.56
CA ARG A 292 -27.27 24.08 -4.99
C ARG A 292 -28.32 23.09 -5.48
N ARG A 293 -28.43 22.89 -6.80
CA ARG A 293 -29.38 21.92 -7.38
C ARG A 293 -29.11 20.49 -6.90
N ALA A 294 -27.85 20.09 -6.77
CA ALA A 294 -27.48 18.77 -6.26
C ALA A 294 -27.86 18.60 -4.78
N LEU A 295 -27.67 19.65 -3.95
CA LEU A 295 -28.10 19.66 -2.55
C LEU A 295 -29.62 19.60 -2.41
N ASP A 296 -30.37 20.38 -3.19
CA ASP A 296 -31.84 20.37 -3.17
C ASP A 296 -32.40 19.00 -3.56
N LYS A 297 -31.85 18.38 -4.60
CA LYS A 297 -32.21 17.01 -5.03
C LYS A 297 -31.89 15.95 -3.97
N SER A 298 -30.91 16.20 -3.09
CA SER A 298 -30.54 15.24 -2.03
C SER A 298 -31.62 15.08 -0.95
N GLY A 299 -32.54 16.05 -0.84
CA GLY A 299 -33.60 16.07 0.17
C GLY A 299 -33.11 16.24 1.61
N LYS A 300 -31.84 16.63 1.80
CA LYS A 300 -31.26 16.92 3.12
C LYS A 300 -31.30 18.41 3.41
N GLU A 301 -31.46 18.76 4.68
CA GLU A 301 -31.30 20.14 5.12
C GLU A 301 -29.85 20.59 4.95
N TRP A 302 -29.68 21.78 4.37
CA TRP A 302 -28.38 22.40 4.13
C TRP A 302 -28.46 23.90 4.37
N THR A 303 -27.32 24.52 4.67
CA THR A 303 -27.19 25.96 4.94
C THR A 303 -26.15 26.61 4.04
N VAL A 304 -26.25 27.91 3.77
CA VAL A 304 -25.21 28.66 3.04
C VAL A 304 -24.19 29.25 4.02
N SER A 305 -22.90 29.19 3.67
CA SER A 305 -21.83 29.97 4.32
C SER A 305 -21.20 30.92 3.31
N PRO A 306 -21.60 32.20 3.29
CA PRO A 306 -21.10 33.16 2.30
C PRO A 306 -19.60 33.41 2.45
N GLY A 307 -18.84 33.25 1.37
CA GLY A 307 -17.42 33.61 1.32
C GLY A 307 -16.43 32.55 1.83
N ASP A 308 -16.90 31.38 2.24
CA ASP A 308 -16.06 30.30 2.78
C ASP A 308 -15.62 29.26 1.72
N GLY A 309 -15.88 29.51 0.44
CA GLY A 309 -15.46 28.66 -0.68
C GLY A 309 -13.93 28.56 -0.80
N ALA A 310 -13.45 27.55 -1.51
CA ALA A 310 -12.02 27.46 -1.83
C ALA A 310 -11.66 28.52 -2.89
N PHE A 311 -10.40 28.96 -2.98
CA PHE A 311 -10.00 30.00 -3.94
C PHE A 311 -10.25 29.62 -5.42
N TYR A 312 -10.37 28.33 -5.71
CA TYR A 312 -10.62 27.77 -7.05
C TYR A 312 -12.07 27.34 -7.32
N GLY A 313 -12.95 27.34 -6.31
CA GLY A 313 -14.35 26.95 -6.52
C GLY A 313 -15.19 26.78 -5.26
N PRO A 314 -16.53 26.68 -5.41
CA PRO A 314 -17.44 26.48 -4.30
C PRO A 314 -17.38 25.04 -3.78
N LYS A 315 -17.80 24.84 -2.53
CA LYS A 315 -17.74 23.52 -1.87
C LYS A 315 -18.94 23.22 -0.99
N ILE A 316 -19.22 21.93 -0.84
CA ILE A 316 -20.15 21.38 0.14
C ILE A 316 -19.32 20.84 1.29
N ASP A 317 -19.44 21.42 2.47
CA ASP A 317 -18.77 20.99 3.68
C ASP A 317 -19.70 20.15 4.57
N VAL A 318 -19.19 19.01 5.05
CA VAL A 318 -19.89 18.13 5.99
C VAL A 318 -19.40 18.45 7.39
N ILE A 319 -20.29 19.02 8.20
CA ILE A 319 -19.96 19.45 9.56
C ILE A 319 -20.56 18.46 10.55
N LEU A 320 -19.67 17.84 11.34
CA LEU A 320 -20.00 16.97 12.46
C LEU A 320 -19.83 17.71 13.78
N LYS A 321 -20.69 17.39 14.76
CA LYS A 321 -20.50 17.83 16.15
C LYS A 321 -19.89 16.68 16.94
N ASP A 322 -18.84 16.96 17.70
CA ASP A 322 -18.28 16.01 18.65
C ASP A 322 -19.12 15.93 19.95
N SER A 323 -18.68 15.09 20.89
CA SER A 323 -19.35 14.92 22.19
C SER A 323 -19.39 16.18 23.06
N ASP A 324 -18.50 17.13 22.80
CA ASP A 324 -18.39 18.41 23.51
C ASP A 324 -19.13 19.54 22.78
N GLY A 325 -19.80 19.23 21.67
CA GLY A 325 -20.57 20.15 20.85
C GLY A 325 -19.73 21.00 19.90
N LYS A 326 -18.41 20.76 19.82
CA LYS A 326 -17.53 21.46 18.88
C LYS A 326 -17.76 20.92 17.48
N GLU A 327 -17.81 21.84 16.53
CA GLU A 327 -18.01 21.53 15.12
C GLU A 327 -16.70 21.23 14.40
N HIS A 328 -16.70 20.14 13.65
CA HIS A 328 -15.57 19.67 12.86
C HIS A 328 -15.99 19.51 11.41
N GLN A 329 -15.27 20.18 10.52
CA GLN A 329 -15.34 19.86 9.10
C GLN A 329 -14.63 18.53 8.85
N THR A 330 -15.37 17.60 8.25
CA THR A 330 -14.89 16.25 7.94
C THR A 330 -14.91 16.02 6.45
N GLY A 331 -16.00 15.49 5.89
CA GLY A 331 -16.16 15.36 4.45
C GLY A 331 -16.30 16.70 3.73
N THR A 332 -15.90 16.75 2.47
CA THR A 332 -16.04 17.93 1.60
C THR A 332 -16.17 17.50 0.14
N ILE A 333 -16.92 18.26 -0.66
CA ILE A 333 -17.05 18.11 -2.11
C ILE A 333 -16.81 19.49 -2.72
N GLN A 334 -15.81 19.64 -3.57
CA GLN A 334 -15.37 20.94 -4.09
C GLN A 334 -15.35 20.88 -5.61
N LEU A 335 -15.95 21.88 -6.26
CA LEU A 335 -16.09 21.92 -7.71
C LEU A 335 -15.07 22.89 -8.30
N ASP A 336 -14.12 22.36 -9.07
CA ASP A 336 -12.98 23.11 -9.60
C ASP A 336 -12.97 23.18 -11.13
N PHE A 337 -13.01 24.41 -11.63
CA PHE A 337 -12.88 24.75 -13.06
C PHE A 337 -11.50 25.33 -13.42
N GLN A 338 -10.66 25.61 -12.43
CA GLN A 338 -9.40 26.34 -12.56
C GLN A 338 -8.22 25.40 -12.78
N LEU A 339 -8.05 24.33 -11.98
CA LEU A 339 -6.92 23.42 -12.20
C LEU A 339 -6.93 22.79 -13.60
N PRO A 340 -8.07 22.34 -14.16
CA PRO A 340 -8.12 21.88 -15.54
C PRO A 340 -7.61 22.91 -16.55
N ARG A 341 -7.82 24.22 -16.30
CA ARG A 341 -7.30 25.30 -17.16
C ARG A 341 -5.79 25.45 -17.00
N ARG A 342 -5.30 25.50 -15.76
CA ARG A 342 -3.88 25.70 -15.45
C ARG A 342 -2.99 24.57 -15.96
N PHE A 343 -3.51 23.35 -15.97
CA PHE A 343 -2.83 22.16 -16.50
C PHE A 343 -3.13 21.88 -17.98
N ASN A 344 -3.91 22.75 -18.63
CA ASN A 344 -4.40 22.55 -19.99
C ASN A 344 -4.98 21.15 -20.25
N LEU A 345 -5.82 20.68 -19.34
CA LEU A 345 -6.45 19.36 -19.44
C LEU A 345 -7.57 19.40 -20.47
N GLU A 346 -7.61 18.40 -21.34
CA GLU A 346 -8.59 18.32 -22.44
C GLU A 346 -9.00 16.87 -22.68
N TYR A 347 -10.23 16.69 -23.18
CA TYR A 347 -10.72 15.44 -23.74
C TYR A 347 -11.40 15.70 -25.08
N THR A 348 -11.47 14.68 -25.94
CA THR A 348 -12.07 14.81 -27.28
C THR A 348 -13.55 14.41 -27.24
N ALA A 349 -14.42 15.27 -27.78
CA ALA A 349 -15.87 15.08 -27.79
C ALA A 349 -16.54 15.59 -29.08
N PRO A 350 -17.69 15.03 -29.47
CA PRO A 350 -18.52 15.60 -30.54
C PRO A 350 -19.22 16.88 -30.06
N ALA A 351 -19.58 17.78 -30.98
CA ALA A 351 -20.25 19.06 -30.70
C ALA A 351 -19.58 19.84 -29.54
N PRO A 352 -18.28 20.16 -29.65
CA PRO A 352 -17.45 20.63 -28.53
C PRO A 352 -18.01 21.87 -27.83
N GLU A 353 -18.65 22.79 -28.56
CA GLU A 353 -19.29 23.98 -27.97
C GLU A 353 -20.46 23.64 -27.05
N HIS A 354 -21.32 22.68 -27.44
CA HIS A 354 -22.44 22.24 -26.61
C HIS A 354 -21.96 21.40 -25.43
N GLU A 355 -21.00 20.50 -25.68
CA GLU A 355 -20.41 19.67 -24.63
C GLU A 355 -19.74 20.54 -23.54
N GLN A 356 -19.07 21.64 -23.92
CA GLN A 356 -18.46 22.58 -22.99
C GLN A 356 -19.49 23.31 -22.10
N ARG A 357 -20.70 23.52 -22.61
CA ARG A 357 -21.84 24.09 -21.85
C ARG A 357 -22.60 23.02 -21.04
N GLY A 358 -22.34 21.74 -21.28
CA GLY A 358 -23.10 20.63 -20.69
C GLY A 358 -24.48 20.43 -21.30
N GLU A 359 -24.69 20.93 -22.52
CA GLU A 359 -25.93 20.81 -23.29
C GLU A 359 -25.87 19.60 -24.22
N THR A 360 -27.02 18.98 -24.47
CA THR A 360 -27.15 17.91 -25.47
C THR A 360 -27.68 18.48 -26.78
N THR A 361 -27.16 18.01 -27.90
CA THR A 361 -27.68 18.31 -29.25
C THR A 361 -27.93 17.02 -30.02
N ASP A 362 -29.02 16.98 -30.78
CA ASP A 362 -29.38 15.86 -31.66
C ASP A 362 -29.10 16.18 -33.15
N ASP A 363 -28.51 17.34 -33.45
CA ASP A 363 -28.18 17.75 -34.81
C ASP A 363 -27.05 16.87 -35.39
N PRO A 364 -27.30 16.08 -36.45
CA PRO A 364 -26.28 15.22 -37.06
C PRO A 364 -25.07 15.99 -37.61
N ALA A 365 -25.23 17.26 -38.00
CA ALA A 365 -24.12 18.07 -38.48
C ALA A 365 -23.15 18.41 -37.35
N LEU A 366 -23.67 18.84 -36.20
CA LEU A 366 -22.86 19.18 -35.01
C LEU A 366 -22.25 17.94 -34.35
N LEU A 367 -22.95 16.80 -34.38
CA LEU A 367 -22.45 15.54 -33.81
C LEU A 367 -21.30 14.92 -34.61
N ASN A 368 -21.13 15.30 -35.87
CA ASN A 368 -19.99 14.88 -36.70
C ASN A 368 -18.74 15.75 -36.47
N GLU A 369 -18.87 16.91 -35.83
CA GLU A 369 -17.75 17.78 -35.49
C GLU A 369 -17.13 17.35 -34.16
N TYR A 370 -15.86 16.96 -34.18
CA TYR A 370 -15.09 16.60 -32.98
C TYR A 370 -14.10 17.70 -32.63
N GLY A 371 -13.97 17.99 -31.33
CA GLY A 371 -12.99 18.94 -30.83
C GLY A 371 -12.59 18.65 -29.39
N HIS A 372 -11.67 19.47 -28.90
CA HIS A 372 -11.18 19.42 -27.53
C HIS A 372 -12.10 20.19 -26.59
N VAL A 373 -12.43 19.58 -25.46
CA VAL A 373 -13.27 20.14 -24.41
C VAL A 373 -12.55 19.99 -23.08
N ARG A 374 -12.70 20.96 -22.19
CA ARG A 374 -12.04 20.94 -20.87
C ARG A 374 -12.90 20.17 -19.86
N PRO A 375 -12.33 19.20 -19.11
CA PRO A 375 -13.08 18.50 -18.08
C PRO A 375 -13.33 19.40 -16.86
N VAL A 376 -14.32 19.02 -16.06
CA VAL A 376 -14.58 19.59 -14.75
C VAL A 376 -13.99 18.67 -13.69
N LEU A 377 -13.29 19.24 -12.71
CA LEU A 377 -12.64 18.51 -11.62
C LEU A 377 -13.49 18.63 -10.35
N ILE A 378 -13.84 17.50 -9.75
CA ILE A 378 -14.48 17.46 -8.44
C ILE A 378 -13.49 16.87 -7.44
N HIS A 379 -13.10 17.68 -6.45
CA HIS A 379 -12.35 17.21 -5.29
C HIS A 379 -13.32 16.67 -4.27
N ARG A 380 -12.99 15.56 -3.64
CA ARG A 380 -13.79 15.06 -2.52
C ARG A 380 -12.93 14.40 -1.46
N ALA A 381 -13.43 14.45 -0.24
CA ALA A 381 -13.02 13.59 0.85
C ALA A 381 -14.28 13.16 1.60
N VAL A 382 -14.36 11.88 2.00
CA VAL A 382 -15.50 11.37 2.78
C VAL A 382 -15.19 11.47 4.27
N LEU A 383 -14.03 11.00 4.70
CA LEU A 383 -13.57 11.09 6.09
C LEU A 383 -12.98 12.47 6.41
N GLY A 384 -12.41 13.14 5.40
CA GLY A 384 -11.55 14.29 5.59
C GLY A 384 -10.13 13.81 5.78
N SER A 385 -9.73 13.48 7.01
CA SER A 385 -8.50 12.71 7.25
C SER A 385 -8.77 11.51 8.14
N ALA A 386 -8.04 10.42 7.90
CA ALA A 386 -8.14 9.21 8.69
C ALA A 386 -7.79 9.48 10.17
N GLU A 387 -6.81 10.35 10.44
CA GLU A 387 -6.43 10.80 11.77
C GLU A 387 -7.57 11.53 12.48
N ARG A 388 -8.15 12.55 11.85
CA ARG A 388 -9.23 13.35 12.45
C ARG A 388 -10.44 12.48 12.71
N LEU A 389 -10.81 11.64 11.75
CA LEU A 389 -11.91 10.71 11.93
C LEU A 389 -11.64 9.73 13.06
N MET A 390 -10.43 9.19 13.16
CA MET A 390 -10.06 8.28 14.24
C MET A 390 -10.18 8.97 15.61
N ALA A 391 -9.80 10.25 15.75
CA ALA A 391 -10.08 11.02 16.97
C ALA A 391 -11.58 11.05 17.30
N LEU A 392 -12.42 11.46 16.33
CA LEU A 392 -13.87 11.54 16.53
C LEU A 392 -14.48 10.18 16.89
N LEU A 393 -13.98 9.08 16.31
CA LEU A 393 -14.44 7.73 16.64
C LEU A 393 -14.00 7.30 18.05
N ILE A 394 -12.77 7.62 18.47
CA ILE A 394 -12.32 7.34 19.85
C ILE A 394 -13.25 8.00 20.86
N GLU A 395 -13.59 9.27 20.63
CA GLU A 395 -14.45 10.07 21.50
C GLU A 395 -15.89 9.56 21.48
N GLN A 396 -16.47 9.37 20.29
CA GLN A 396 -17.84 8.87 20.12
C GLN A 396 -18.05 7.50 20.75
N TYR A 397 -17.09 6.58 20.59
CA TYR A 397 -17.18 5.26 21.19
C TYR A 397 -16.69 5.22 22.63
N ASN A 398 -16.11 6.29 23.15
CA ASN A 398 -15.45 6.33 24.46
C ASN A 398 -14.49 5.13 24.64
N GLY A 399 -13.72 4.85 23.58
CA GLY A 399 -12.83 3.69 23.49
C GLY A 399 -13.49 2.31 23.31
N ARG A 400 -14.82 2.21 23.25
CA ARG A 400 -15.57 0.94 23.06
C ARG A 400 -15.94 0.71 21.60
N TRP A 401 -14.95 0.28 20.84
CA TRP A 401 -15.05 0.09 19.40
C TRP A 401 -16.09 -0.97 18.98
N PRO A 402 -16.76 -0.78 17.83
CA PRO A 402 -17.50 -1.87 17.20
C PRO A 402 -16.54 -2.99 16.79
N LEU A 403 -16.98 -4.25 16.84
CA LEU A 403 -16.09 -5.42 16.71
C LEU A 403 -15.22 -5.39 15.44
N TRP A 404 -15.75 -4.95 14.31
CA TRP A 404 -15.00 -4.88 13.06
C TRP A 404 -13.82 -3.90 13.12
N LEU A 405 -13.94 -2.82 13.90
CA LEU A 405 -12.91 -1.79 14.05
C LEU A 405 -12.02 -2.01 15.29
N ASN A 406 -12.51 -2.75 16.29
CA ASN A 406 -11.85 -2.93 17.57
C ASN A 406 -10.43 -3.52 17.40
N PRO A 407 -9.35 -2.85 17.86
CA PRO A 407 -7.99 -3.39 17.76
C PRO A 407 -7.74 -4.60 18.68
N ARG A 408 -8.70 -4.94 19.55
CA ARG A 408 -8.68 -6.05 20.50
C ARG A 408 -9.93 -6.93 20.30
N GLN A 409 -10.02 -7.61 19.16
CA GLN A 409 -11.23 -8.36 18.82
C GLN A 409 -11.41 -9.58 19.71
N ALA A 410 -10.34 -10.37 19.90
CA ALA A 410 -10.37 -11.55 20.74
C ALA A 410 -9.10 -11.69 21.60
N VAL A 411 -9.25 -12.32 22.76
CA VAL A 411 -8.13 -12.80 23.57
C VAL A 411 -8.38 -14.23 24.01
N VAL A 412 -7.35 -15.06 23.95
CA VAL A 412 -7.35 -16.43 24.49
C VAL A 412 -6.65 -16.42 25.85
N LEU A 413 -7.31 -16.92 26.89
CA LEU A 413 -6.84 -16.94 28.27
C LEU A 413 -6.72 -18.38 28.75
N THR A 414 -5.55 -18.78 29.26
CA THR A 414 -5.37 -20.10 29.87
C THR A 414 -5.86 -20.11 31.33
N VAL A 415 -6.50 -21.20 31.74
CA VAL A 415 -6.94 -21.42 33.12
C VAL A 415 -5.76 -21.74 34.06
N ASN A 416 -4.79 -22.47 33.53
CA ASN A 416 -3.54 -22.81 34.20
C ASN A 416 -2.40 -22.85 33.15
N ASP A 417 -1.17 -23.05 33.61
CA ASP A 417 0.04 -23.11 32.79
C ASP A 417 0.45 -24.54 32.44
N THR A 418 -0.47 -25.51 32.51
CA THR A 418 -0.17 -26.88 32.10
C THR A 418 0.04 -26.95 30.59
N GLN A 419 1.04 -27.73 30.17
CA GLN A 419 1.44 -27.83 28.77
C GLN A 419 0.26 -28.11 27.81
N PRO A 420 -0.67 -29.07 28.09
CA PRO A 420 -1.79 -29.33 27.19
C PRO A 420 -2.73 -28.13 27.01
N VAL A 421 -2.93 -27.34 28.07
CA VAL A 421 -3.81 -26.15 28.04
C VAL A 421 -3.16 -25.02 27.24
N VAL A 422 -1.84 -24.79 27.42
CA VAL A 422 -1.10 -23.76 26.68
C VAL A 422 -0.98 -24.11 25.20
N GLU A 423 -0.73 -25.38 24.86
CA GLU A 423 -0.69 -25.86 23.48
C GLU A 423 -2.05 -25.72 22.79
N TRP A 424 -3.12 -26.11 23.48
CA TRP A 424 -4.48 -25.94 22.95
C TRP A 424 -4.82 -24.46 22.76
N ALA A 425 -4.51 -23.58 23.71
CA ALA A 425 -4.73 -22.14 23.58
C ALA A 425 -3.97 -21.52 22.39
N ASN A 426 -2.73 -21.95 22.15
CA ASN A 426 -1.97 -21.57 20.96
C ASN A 426 -2.62 -22.09 19.67
N SER A 427 -3.09 -23.33 19.66
CA SER A 427 -3.80 -23.94 18.52
C SER A 427 -5.08 -23.18 18.20
N VAL A 428 -5.87 -22.83 19.22
CA VAL A 428 -7.07 -21.99 19.09
C VAL A 428 -6.71 -20.63 18.48
N ARG A 429 -5.68 -19.94 18.99
CA ARG A 429 -5.23 -18.66 18.43
C ARG A 429 -4.85 -18.80 16.97
N ARG A 430 -4.12 -19.86 16.60
CA ARG A 430 -3.75 -20.13 15.20
C ARG A 430 -4.97 -20.36 14.32
N VAL A 431 -5.96 -21.14 14.77
CA VAL A 431 -7.21 -21.33 14.04
C VAL A 431 -7.93 -20.01 13.84
N LEU A 432 -8.07 -19.19 14.88
CA LEU A 432 -8.69 -17.88 14.77
C LEU A 432 -7.96 -16.96 13.79
N LEU A 433 -6.63 -17.05 13.71
CA LEU A 433 -5.80 -16.33 12.73
C LEU A 433 -5.86 -16.92 11.31
N GLY A 434 -6.56 -18.04 11.09
CA GLY A 434 -6.65 -18.71 9.78
C GLY A 434 -5.46 -19.61 9.45
N LEU A 435 -4.61 -19.95 10.42
CA LEU A 435 -3.38 -20.73 10.24
C LEU A 435 -3.54 -22.24 10.51
N GLY A 436 -4.76 -22.72 10.77
CA GLY A 436 -5.06 -24.11 11.13
C GLY A 436 -4.53 -24.54 12.51
N LEU A 437 -4.82 -25.78 12.91
CA LEU A 437 -4.49 -26.32 14.24
C LEU A 437 -2.98 -26.59 14.41
N GLY A 438 -2.22 -26.79 13.32
CA GLY A 438 -0.76 -26.99 13.40
C GLY A 438 -0.33 -28.33 14.00
N ASP A 439 -1.24 -29.30 14.09
CA ASP A 439 -1.01 -30.66 14.61
C ASP A 439 -0.36 -31.62 13.60
N GLY A 440 0.10 -31.12 12.46
CA GLY A 440 0.65 -31.95 11.39
C GLY A 440 -0.39 -32.83 10.69
N THR A 441 -1.69 -32.71 11.01
CA THR A 441 -2.78 -33.48 10.40
C THR A 441 -3.44 -32.77 9.20
N HIS A 442 -2.76 -31.79 8.61
CA HIS A 442 -3.05 -31.39 7.24
C HIS A 442 -2.54 -32.48 6.28
N GLY A 443 -3.38 -33.50 6.08
CA GLY A 443 -3.55 -34.04 4.74
C GLY A 443 -4.01 -32.89 3.85
N GLU A 444 -3.47 -32.85 2.63
CA GLU A 444 -3.61 -31.78 1.62
C GLU A 444 -2.59 -30.64 1.76
N ASP A 445 -1.49 -30.85 1.02
CA ASP A 445 -0.59 -29.87 0.43
C ASP A 445 0.04 -28.80 1.35
N LYS A 446 1.27 -29.07 1.82
CA LYS A 446 2.09 -28.10 2.59
C LYS A 446 2.43 -26.84 1.79
N ASP A 447 2.26 -26.88 0.48
CA ASP A 447 2.50 -25.76 -0.44
C ASP A 447 1.22 -24.98 -0.78
N ALA A 448 0.05 -25.37 -0.23
CA ALA A 448 -1.18 -24.63 -0.44
C ALA A 448 -1.11 -23.24 0.23
N PRO A 449 -1.53 -22.17 -0.48
CA PRO A 449 -1.54 -20.83 0.08
C PRO A 449 -2.50 -20.76 1.28
N VAL A 450 -1.94 -20.58 2.47
CA VAL A 450 -2.70 -20.23 3.67
C VAL A 450 -3.20 -18.80 3.51
N TRP A 451 -4.49 -18.57 3.74
CA TRP A 451 -5.09 -17.24 3.76
C TRP A 451 -5.39 -16.83 5.21
N PRO A 452 -4.50 -16.09 5.89
CA PRO A 452 -4.74 -15.65 7.25
C PRO A 452 -5.98 -14.77 7.31
N THR A 453 -6.69 -14.84 8.43
CA THR A 453 -7.74 -13.88 8.74
C THR A 453 -7.15 -12.52 9.12
N GLU A 454 -7.91 -11.44 8.98
CA GLU A 454 -7.56 -10.11 9.48
C GLU A 454 -7.94 -9.89 10.97
N LEU A 455 -8.18 -10.98 11.72
CA LEU A 455 -8.60 -10.93 13.10
C LEU A 455 -7.46 -10.55 14.05
N ALA A 456 -7.74 -9.67 15.00
CA ALA A 456 -6.82 -9.29 16.06
C ALA A 456 -7.03 -10.22 17.29
N VAL A 457 -6.11 -11.17 17.47
CA VAL A 457 -6.20 -12.23 18.49
C VAL A 457 -4.96 -12.25 19.38
N ASP A 458 -5.14 -11.87 20.64
CA ASP A 458 -4.10 -11.91 21.68
C ASP A 458 -4.17 -13.23 22.47
N LEU A 459 -3.07 -13.61 23.14
CA LEU A 459 -2.98 -14.77 24.03
C LEU A 459 -2.37 -14.32 25.38
N ASP A 460 -2.98 -14.75 26.48
CA ASP A 460 -2.44 -14.59 27.84
C ASP A 460 -2.35 -15.96 28.54
N ASP A 461 -1.16 -16.55 28.44
CA ASP A 461 -0.77 -17.81 29.08
C ASP A 461 -0.06 -17.61 30.43
N SER A 462 -0.07 -16.39 30.98
CA SER A 462 0.63 -16.07 32.23
C SER A 462 0.09 -16.86 33.43
N LYS A 463 0.91 -17.04 34.47
CA LYS A 463 0.55 -17.81 35.69
C LYS A 463 -0.47 -17.11 36.61
N ARG A 464 -1.13 -16.06 36.12
CA ARG A 464 -2.07 -15.23 36.89
C ARG A 464 -3.44 -15.89 36.97
N THR A 465 -4.23 -15.54 37.98
CA THR A 465 -5.59 -16.10 38.12
C THR A 465 -6.48 -15.69 36.94
N VAL A 466 -7.34 -16.61 36.50
CA VAL A 466 -8.26 -16.37 35.36
C VAL A 466 -9.16 -15.17 35.62
N GLY A 467 -9.66 -15.00 36.85
CA GLY A 467 -10.49 -13.85 37.21
C GLY A 467 -9.77 -12.52 37.00
N LEU A 468 -8.46 -12.45 37.29
CA LEU A 468 -7.66 -11.26 37.03
C LEU A 468 -7.49 -11.04 35.51
N LYS A 469 -7.14 -12.09 34.76
CA LYS A 469 -6.99 -12.03 33.29
C LYS A 469 -8.27 -11.55 32.61
N VAL A 470 -9.42 -12.11 32.99
CA VAL A 470 -10.74 -11.73 32.45
C VAL A 470 -11.06 -10.28 32.78
N ARG A 471 -10.83 -9.84 34.03
CA ARG A 471 -11.06 -8.45 34.44
C ARG A 471 -10.18 -7.49 33.64
N GLU A 472 -8.90 -7.80 33.46
CA GLU A 472 -8.00 -6.99 32.64
C GLU A 472 -8.43 -6.94 31.18
N ALA A 473 -8.87 -8.07 30.61
CA ALA A 473 -9.40 -8.11 29.26
C ALA A 473 -10.67 -7.25 29.10
N MET A 474 -11.58 -7.31 30.07
CA MET A 474 -12.78 -6.45 30.08
C MET A 474 -12.42 -4.97 30.17
N VAL A 475 -11.46 -4.60 31.03
CA VAL A 475 -10.99 -3.21 31.16
C VAL A 475 -10.29 -2.72 29.89
N LYS A 476 -9.50 -3.60 29.25
CA LYS A 476 -8.85 -3.32 27.95
C LYS A 476 -9.83 -3.25 26.78
N GLY A 477 -11.08 -3.66 26.97
CA GLY A 477 -12.14 -3.56 25.96
C GLY A 477 -12.09 -4.64 24.88
N TYR A 478 -11.66 -5.87 25.22
CA TYR A 478 -11.74 -6.98 24.27
C TYR A 478 -13.20 -7.29 23.88
N GLY A 479 -13.45 -7.49 22.59
CA GLY A 479 -14.78 -7.84 22.08
C GLY A 479 -15.21 -9.25 22.46
N VAL A 480 -14.28 -10.20 22.41
CA VAL A 480 -14.48 -11.62 22.70
C VAL A 480 -13.38 -12.11 23.64
N ILE A 481 -13.77 -12.76 24.74
CA ILE A 481 -12.85 -13.36 25.70
C ILE A 481 -13.03 -14.87 25.64
N VAL A 482 -11.98 -15.57 25.24
CA VAL A 482 -11.94 -17.03 25.13
C VAL A 482 -11.15 -17.57 26.31
N THR A 483 -11.71 -18.53 27.03
CA THR A 483 -11.07 -19.20 28.17
C THR A 483 -10.85 -20.66 27.84
N VAL A 484 -9.66 -21.16 28.16
CA VAL A 484 -9.23 -22.53 27.87
C VAL A 484 -8.75 -23.20 29.16
N GLY A 485 -9.46 -24.24 29.59
CA GLY A 485 -9.09 -25.08 30.73
C GLY A 485 -8.98 -26.57 30.38
N PRO A 486 -8.64 -27.42 31.36
CA PRO A 486 -8.39 -28.84 31.11
C PRO A 486 -9.57 -29.61 30.50
N LYS A 487 -10.80 -29.23 30.84
CA LYS A 487 -12.02 -29.82 30.27
C LYS A 487 -12.18 -29.44 28.79
N ASP A 488 -11.94 -28.17 28.46
CA ASP A 488 -12.03 -27.67 27.08
C ASP A 488 -11.03 -28.39 26.16
N VAL A 489 -9.83 -28.72 26.68
CA VAL A 489 -8.83 -29.54 25.96
C VAL A 489 -9.33 -30.95 25.67
N ALA A 490 -9.92 -31.61 26.68
CA ALA A 490 -10.42 -32.98 26.52
C ALA A 490 -11.58 -33.06 25.52
N ASP A 491 -12.42 -32.04 25.49
CA ASP A 491 -13.61 -31.98 24.64
C ASP A 491 -13.34 -31.34 23.26
N GLY A 492 -12.14 -30.77 23.04
CA GLY A 492 -11.77 -30.09 21.79
C GLY A 492 -12.58 -28.82 21.52
N VAL A 493 -12.99 -28.11 22.58
CA VAL A 493 -13.83 -26.90 22.52
C VAL A 493 -13.16 -25.72 23.20
N VAL A 494 -13.83 -24.57 23.20
CA VAL A 494 -13.46 -23.40 23.99
C VAL A 494 -14.67 -22.75 24.63
N SER A 495 -14.45 -22.16 25.81
CA SER A 495 -15.44 -21.36 26.52
C SER A 495 -15.33 -19.89 26.10
N VAL A 496 -16.43 -19.28 25.66
CA VAL A 496 -16.44 -17.94 25.04
C VAL A 496 -17.39 -17.01 25.80
N ASN A 497 -16.88 -15.83 26.12
CA ASN A 497 -17.65 -14.70 26.63
C ASN A 497 -17.61 -13.55 25.62
N ALA A 498 -18.76 -13.16 25.11
CA ALA A 498 -18.93 -12.07 24.16
C ALA A 498 -19.88 -10.98 24.67
N THR A 499 -20.05 -10.83 25.99
CA THR A 499 -20.97 -9.82 26.56
C THR A 499 -20.58 -8.39 26.21
N ALA A 500 -19.31 -8.14 25.87
CA ALA A 500 -18.84 -6.84 25.40
C ALA A 500 -19.49 -6.39 24.08
N LEU A 501 -20.05 -7.33 23.30
CA LEU A 501 -20.78 -7.05 22.06
C LEU A 501 -22.25 -6.71 22.29
N CYS A 502 -22.77 -6.92 23.51
CA CYS A 502 -24.17 -6.63 23.83
C CYS A 502 -24.38 -5.12 23.91
N GLY A 503 -25.30 -4.60 23.08
CA GLY A 503 -25.80 -3.24 23.23
C GLY A 503 -26.68 -3.08 24.49
N PRO A 504 -27.05 -1.86 24.86
CA PRO A 504 -27.93 -1.60 26.01
C PRO A 504 -29.34 -2.19 25.85
N GLU A 505 -29.75 -2.55 24.64
CA GLU A 505 -31.10 -3.05 24.31
C GLU A 505 -31.24 -4.58 24.28
N VAL A 506 -30.15 -5.31 24.55
CA VAL A 506 -30.15 -6.78 24.53
C VAL A 506 -30.81 -7.32 25.79
N SER A 507 -31.67 -8.34 25.65
CA SER A 507 -32.35 -8.98 26.78
C SER A 507 -31.37 -9.64 27.76
N GLU A 508 -31.74 -9.74 29.03
CA GLU A 508 -30.88 -10.37 30.05
C GLU A 508 -30.61 -11.85 29.74
N GLU A 509 -31.60 -12.54 29.16
CA GLU A 509 -31.47 -13.93 28.69
C GLU A 509 -30.41 -14.07 27.59
N GLU A 510 -30.41 -13.16 26.62
CA GLU A 510 -29.44 -13.17 25.52
C GLU A 510 -28.05 -12.76 25.99
N ARG A 511 -27.96 -11.80 26.93
CA ARG A 511 -26.72 -11.43 27.61
C ARG A 511 -26.13 -12.61 28.40
N GLN A 512 -26.98 -13.37 29.11
CA GLN A 512 -26.55 -14.57 29.83
C GLN A 512 -26.06 -15.65 28.86
N ARG A 513 -26.77 -15.85 27.73
CA ARG A 513 -26.32 -16.75 26.66
C ARG A 513 -24.95 -16.37 26.11
N MET A 514 -24.72 -15.08 25.84
CA MET A 514 -23.44 -14.59 25.32
C MET A 514 -22.30 -14.59 26.36
N SER A 515 -22.61 -14.73 27.65
CA SER A 515 -21.61 -14.78 28.72
C SER A 515 -20.90 -16.13 28.84
N ARG A 516 -21.54 -17.20 28.37
CA ARG A 516 -21.06 -18.59 28.47
C ARG A 516 -21.50 -19.38 27.26
N MET A 517 -20.78 -19.20 26.16
CA MET A 517 -20.92 -20.04 24.97
C MET A 517 -19.82 -21.10 24.97
N VAL A 518 -20.11 -22.29 24.45
CA VAL A 518 -19.12 -23.34 24.22
C VAL A 518 -19.20 -23.73 22.74
N MET A 519 -18.08 -23.73 22.05
CA MET A 519 -18.01 -23.99 20.61
C MET A 519 -16.62 -24.50 20.21
N LYS A 520 -16.52 -25.08 19.01
CA LYS A 520 -15.24 -25.47 18.43
C LYS A 520 -14.44 -24.24 17.94
N PRO A 521 -13.10 -24.30 17.87
CA PRO A 521 -12.28 -23.17 17.40
C PRO A 521 -12.64 -22.68 16.00
N GLU A 522 -12.99 -23.59 15.08
CA GLU A 522 -13.38 -23.29 13.71
C GLU A 522 -14.73 -22.58 13.64
N GLU A 523 -15.68 -23.01 14.46
CA GLU A 523 -17.00 -22.37 14.60
C GLU A 523 -16.86 -20.96 15.19
N LEU A 524 -15.98 -20.79 16.18
CA LEU A 524 -15.68 -19.48 16.75
C LEU A 524 -15.07 -18.54 15.71
N LYS A 525 -14.11 -19.04 14.91
CA LYS A 525 -13.50 -18.27 13.82
C LYS A 525 -14.55 -17.75 12.85
N GLU A 526 -15.44 -18.62 12.37
CA GLU A 526 -16.48 -18.23 11.43
C GLU A 526 -17.49 -17.29 12.08
N TRP A 527 -17.86 -17.52 13.34
CA TRP A 527 -18.77 -16.65 14.09
C TRP A 527 -18.22 -15.23 14.27
N ILE A 528 -16.95 -15.08 14.68
CA ILE A 528 -16.30 -13.76 14.79
C ILE A 528 -16.23 -13.11 13.39
N SER A 529 -15.83 -13.87 12.38
CA SER A 529 -15.71 -13.39 11.00
C SER A 529 -17.06 -12.92 10.44
N GLU A 530 -18.14 -13.65 10.70
CA GLU A 530 -19.49 -13.28 10.31
C GLU A 530 -19.91 -11.97 11.00
N LYS A 531 -19.65 -11.83 12.30
CA LYS A 531 -19.95 -10.60 13.03
C LYS A 531 -19.18 -9.41 12.45
N VAL A 532 -17.89 -9.56 12.16
CA VAL A 532 -17.07 -8.53 11.50
C VAL A 532 -17.67 -8.16 10.12
N ARG A 533 -17.96 -9.15 9.27
CA ARG A 533 -18.56 -8.94 7.95
C ARG A 533 -19.98 -8.35 8.01
N ALA A 534 -20.74 -8.63 9.07
CA ALA A 534 -22.09 -8.10 9.24
C ALA A 534 -22.06 -6.58 9.43
N TYR A 535 -21.09 -6.07 10.20
CA TYR A 535 -20.89 -4.62 10.33
C TYR A 535 -20.53 -3.95 9.00
N GLU A 536 -19.87 -4.66 8.09
CA GLU A 536 -19.51 -4.17 6.76
C GLU A 536 -20.68 -4.25 5.76
N ARG A 537 -21.59 -5.24 5.92
CA ARG A 537 -22.71 -5.50 5.00
C ARG A 537 -24.01 -4.77 5.38
N HIS A 538 -24.36 -4.72 6.66
CA HIS A 538 -25.62 -4.12 7.15
C HIS A 538 -25.47 -3.60 8.60
N PRO A 539 -25.48 -2.27 8.86
CA PRO A 539 -25.55 -1.78 10.23
C PRO A 539 -26.92 -2.14 10.85
N PRO A 540 -27.00 -2.45 12.16
CA PRO A 540 -28.26 -2.85 12.80
C PRO A 540 -29.31 -1.75 12.65
N ILE A 541 -30.44 -2.12 12.03
CA ILE A 541 -31.56 -1.22 11.75
C ILE A 541 -32.45 -1.15 12.98
N HIS A 542 -32.61 0.05 13.56
CA HIS A 542 -33.80 0.38 14.34
C HIS A 542 -35.02 0.24 13.43
N ARG A 543 -35.86 -0.74 13.72
CA ARG A 543 -37.08 -1.04 12.96
C ARG A 543 -38.01 0.17 12.96
N ARG A 544 -38.25 0.76 11.79
CA ARG A 544 -39.52 1.39 11.46
C ARG A 544 -40.06 0.78 10.17
N ARG A 545 -41.21 0.11 10.30
CA ARG A 545 -42.01 -0.43 9.18
C ARG A 545 -42.55 0.73 8.35
N THR A 546 -42.42 0.64 7.03
CA THR A 546 -43.51 0.75 6.04
C THR A 546 -43.02 0.46 4.61
N ARG A 547 -43.84 -0.29 3.86
CA ARG A 547 -43.76 -0.66 2.42
C ARG A 547 -43.59 0.60 1.54
N THR A 548 -42.95 0.53 0.37
CA THR A 548 -43.41 -0.16 -0.86
C THR A 548 -42.24 -0.55 -1.79
N GLN A 549 -42.33 -1.76 -2.37
CA GLN A 549 -41.39 -2.28 -3.37
C GLN A 549 -41.77 -1.77 -4.76
N HIS A 550 -40.81 -1.18 -5.49
CA HIS A 550 -40.81 -1.12 -6.95
C HIS A 550 -39.89 -2.22 -7.50
N PRO A 551 -40.21 -2.80 -8.66
CA PRO A 551 -39.50 -3.98 -9.18
C PRO A 551 -38.07 -3.61 -9.61
N LEU A 552 -37.10 -4.36 -9.08
CA LEU A 552 -35.69 -4.30 -9.45
C LEU A 552 -35.51 -4.83 -10.87
N THR A 553 -35.03 -3.97 -11.75
CA THR A 553 -34.50 -4.35 -13.07
C THR A 553 -33.25 -5.21 -12.91
N ALA A 554 -33.11 -6.20 -13.79
CA ALA A 554 -32.11 -7.26 -13.74
C ALA A 554 -30.67 -6.76 -13.52
N ILE A 555 -30.01 -7.38 -12.55
CA ILE A 555 -28.59 -7.23 -12.24
C ILE A 555 -27.78 -7.72 -13.45
N ARG A 556 -27.01 -6.84 -14.09
CA ARG A 556 -25.98 -7.25 -15.06
C ARG A 556 -24.75 -7.83 -14.32
N PRO A 557 -24.06 -8.83 -14.88
CA PRO A 557 -22.91 -9.46 -14.24
C PRO A 557 -21.76 -8.46 -14.01
N HIS A 558 -20.97 -8.71 -12.98
CA HIS A 558 -19.70 -8.02 -12.69
C HIS A 558 -18.83 -7.88 -13.94
N PRO A 559 -18.13 -6.74 -14.14
CA PRO A 559 -17.01 -6.71 -15.08
C PRO A 559 -15.94 -7.65 -14.53
N GLN A 560 -15.66 -8.71 -15.30
CA GLN A 560 -14.46 -9.53 -15.14
C GLN A 560 -13.24 -8.61 -15.17
N GLY A 561 -12.15 -9.01 -14.48
CA GLY A 561 -10.87 -8.32 -14.60
C GLY A 561 -10.51 -8.08 -16.06
N ALA A 562 -9.67 -7.07 -16.34
CA ALA A 562 -9.28 -6.72 -17.70
C ALA A 562 -9.05 -8.01 -18.52
N PRO A 563 -9.77 -8.22 -19.63
CA PRO A 563 -9.67 -9.46 -20.38
C PRO A 563 -8.19 -9.72 -20.69
N PRO A 564 -7.72 -10.97 -20.54
CA PRO A 564 -6.33 -11.29 -20.79
C PRO A 564 -5.98 -10.82 -22.20
N LEU A 565 -4.79 -10.21 -22.36
CA LEU A 565 -4.31 -9.78 -23.67
C LEU A 565 -4.48 -10.93 -24.66
N ASP A 566 -5.34 -10.72 -25.65
CA ASP A 566 -5.74 -11.72 -26.64
C ASP A 566 -4.89 -11.54 -27.89
N LEU A 567 -3.72 -12.19 -27.86
CA LEU A 567 -2.84 -12.34 -29.01
C LEU A 567 -2.85 -13.81 -29.42
N PRO A 568 -2.95 -14.16 -30.72
CA PRO A 568 -2.96 -15.54 -31.18
C PRO A 568 -1.82 -16.39 -30.60
N ILE A 569 -0.61 -15.83 -30.53
CA ILE A 569 0.55 -16.52 -29.96
C ILE A 569 0.40 -16.76 -28.46
N LEU A 570 -0.13 -15.81 -27.70
CA LEU A 570 -0.36 -15.99 -26.25
C LEU A 570 -1.45 -17.03 -25.99
N THR A 571 -2.52 -17.04 -26.79
CA THR A 571 -3.57 -18.05 -26.70
C THR A 571 -3.03 -19.45 -27.01
N TYR A 572 -2.17 -19.58 -28.03
CA TYR A 572 -1.45 -20.83 -28.31
C TYR A 572 -0.57 -21.25 -27.13
N LEU A 573 0.34 -20.39 -26.68
CA LEU A 573 1.28 -20.68 -25.59
C LEU A 573 0.57 -21.05 -24.28
N ARG A 574 -0.59 -20.43 -23.98
CA ARG A 574 -1.39 -20.74 -22.78
C ARG A 574 -1.96 -22.16 -22.79
N SER A 575 -2.23 -22.72 -23.96
CA SER A 575 -2.82 -24.04 -24.12
C SER A 575 -1.79 -25.18 -24.20
N LYS A 576 -0.50 -24.85 -24.25
CA LYS A 576 0.58 -25.79 -24.57
C LYS A 576 1.64 -25.87 -23.48
N ARG A 577 2.40 -26.96 -23.48
CA ARG A 577 3.57 -27.13 -22.61
C ARG A 577 4.73 -26.27 -23.12
N ILE A 578 5.18 -25.31 -22.30
CA ILE A 578 6.25 -24.37 -22.65
C ILE A 578 7.41 -24.55 -21.67
N ILE A 579 8.64 -24.69 -22.17
CA ILE A 579 9.83 -24.86 -21.34
C ILE A 579 10.69 -23.59 -21.37
N LEU A 580 11.01 -23.04 -20.20
CA LEU A 580 12.06 -22.04 -20.02
C LEU A 580 13.38 -22.76 -19.71
N ALA A 581 14.33 -22.67 -20.65
CA ALA A 581 15.68 -23.22 -20.57
C ALA A 581 16.62 -22.41 -19.66
N SER A 582 16.17 -22.03 -18.46
CA SER A 582 16.92 -21.15 -17.56
C SER A 582 16.54 -21.28 -16.10
N ALA A 583 17.55 -21.37 -15.22
CA ALA A 583 17.35 -21.33 -13.76
C ALA A 583 17.06 -19.93 -13.20
N SER A 584 17.01 -18.88 -14.05
CA SER A 584 16.82 -17.50 -13.60
C SER A 584 15.40 -17.26 -13.07
N PRO A 585 15.21 -16.92 -11.78
CA PRO A 585 13.89 -16.61 -11.23
C PRO A 585 13.25 -15.38 -11.88
N ARG A 586 14.08 -14.44 -12.34
CA ARG A 586 13.65 -13.20 -13.01
C ARG A 586 13.05 -13.45 -14.39
N ARG A 587 13.66 -14.34 -15.18
CA ARG A 587 13.12 -14.73 -16.50
C ARG A 587 11.79 -15.48 -16.36
N ARG A 588 11.69 -16.35 -15.36
CA ARG A 588 10.43 -17.01 -14.98
C ARG A 588 9.36 -15.97 -14.60
N ALA A 589 9.71 -14.99 -13.77
CA ALA A 589 8.77 -13.94 -13.36
C ALA A 589 8.27 -13.11 -14.55
N LEU A 590 9.15 -12.72 -15.48
CA LEU A 590 8.79 -12.00 -16.71
C LEU A 590 7.81 -12.80 -17.58
N LEU A 591 8.04 -14.09 -17.80
CA LEU A 591 7.12 -14.94 -18.56
C LEU A 591 5.81 -15.23 -17.80
N SER A 592 5.84 -15.31 -16.47
CA SER A 592 4.65 -15.54 -15.65
C SER A 592 3.65 -14.39 -15.75
N GLN A 593 4.11 -13.16 -15.98
CA GLN A 593 3.25 -12.00 -16.21
C GLN A 593 2.39 -12.13 -17.48
N LEU A 594 2.78 -12.99 -18.44
CA LEU A 594 2.00 -13.28 -19.65
C LEU A 594 0.83 -14.24 -19.41
N GLY A 595 0.74 -14.81 -18.20
CA GLY A 595 -0.31 -15.74 -17.80
C GLY A 595 -0.19 -17.11 -18.47
N LEU A 596 1.02 -17.68 -18.54
CA LEU A 596 1.29 -19.01 -19.11
C LEU A 596 1.13 -20.10 -18.01
N PRO A 597 0.02 -20.84 -17.94
CA PRO A 597 -0.24 -21.78 -16.85
C PRO A 597 0.67 -23.03 -16.88
N ASN A 598 1.16 -23.41 -18.06
CA ASN A 598 1.95 -24.61 -18.31
C ASN A 598 3.43 -24.30 -18.58
N LEU A 599 3.98 -23.27 -17.90
CA LEU A 599 5.38 -22.89 -18.01
C LEU A 599 6.25 -23.75 -17.08
N GLU A 600 7.05 -24.63 -17.67
CA GLU A 600 8.04 -25.48 -17.01
C GLU A 600 9.42 -24.80 -17.01
N VAL A 601 10.23 -25.03 -15.97
CA VAL A 601 11.59 -24.51 -15.88
C VAL A 601 12.57 -25.67 -15.90
N MET A 602 13.39 -25.76 -16.95
CA MET A 602 14.41 -26.80 -17.10
C MET A 602 15.74 -26.16 -17.50
N PRO A 603 16.68 -25.91 -16.57
CA PRO A 603 17.97 -25.32 -16.90
C PRO A 603 18.88 -26.31 -17.65
N SER A 604 19.64 -25.81 -18.64
CA SER A 604 20.70 -26.58 -19.29
C SER A 604 21.85 -26.83 -18.32
N ASN A 605 22.41 -28.05 -18.36
CA ASN A 605 23.59 -28.45 -17.59
C ASN A 605 24.90 -28.38 -18.41
N ASP A 606 24.83 -27.89 -19.65
CA ASP A 606 26.00 -27.83 -20.53
C ASP A 606 27.01 -26.78 -20.04
N PRO A 607 28.32 -27.07 -20.10
CA PRO A 607 29.34 -26.10 -19.74
C PRO A 607 29.36 -24.92 -20.71
N GLU A 608 29.40 -23.70 -20.16
CA GLU A 608 29.56 -22.45 -20.93
C GLU A 608 31.04 -22.27 -21.34
N ASP A 609 31.51 -23.10 -22.28
CA ASP A 609 32.92 -23.30 -22.63
C ASP A 609 33.37 -22.58 -23.93
N ILE A 610 32.50 -21.76 -24.52
CA ILE A 610 32.82 -20.99 -25.73
C ILE A 610 33.96 -20.00 -25.41
N ASP A 611 35.01 -20.01 -26.23
CA ASP A 611 36.14 -19.11 -26.05
C ASP A 611 35.73 -17.65 -26.34
N LYS A 612 35.61 -16.87 -25.26
CA LYS A 612 35.20 -15.46 -25.23
C LYS A 612 36.12 -14.52 -26.03
N LYS A 613 37.33 -14.97 -26.42
CA LYS A 613 38.25 -14.19 -27.25
C LYS A 613 38.10 -14.48 -28.74
N SER A 614 37.41 -15.57 -29.09
CA SER A 614 37.26 -16.04 -30.47
C SER A 614 35.99 -15.55 -31.17
N VAL A 615 35.03 -14.98 -30.41
CA VAL A 615 33.72 -14.53 -30.88
C VAL A 615 33.38 -13.14 -30.34
N SER A 616 32.55 -12.39 -31.08
CA SER A 616 32.00 -11.13 -30.58
C SER A 616 31.03 -11.36 -29.39
N PRO A 617 30.79 -10.36 -28.52
CA PRO A 617 29.82 -10.49 -27.44
C PRO A 617 28.40 -10.86 -27.92
N GLU A 618 27.99 -10.37 -29.08
CA GLU A 618 26.70 -10.65 -29.72
C GLU A 618 26.61 -12.11 -30.17
N GLU A 619 27.65 -12.60 -30.86
CA GLU A 619 27.75 -14.02 -31.25
C GLU A 619 27.81 -14.93 -30.01
N TYR A 620 28.53 -14.51 -28.97
CA TYR A 620 28.67 -15.28 -27.73
C TYR A 620 27.31 -15.54 -27.07
N VAL A 621 26.49 -14.50 -26.86
CA VAL A 621 25.16 -14.67 -26.23
C VAL A 621 24.20 -15.43 -27.13
N SER A 622 24.28 -15.22 -28.44
CA SER A 622 23.44 -15.94 -29.42
C SER A 622 23.76 -17.44 -29.40
N LEU A 623 25.04 -17.82 -29.53
CA LEU A 623 25.47 -19.22 -29.53
C LEU A 623 25.19 -19.91 -28.19
N THR A 624 25.37 -19.20 -27.08
CA THR A 624 25.10 -19.75 -25.75
C THR A 624 23.60 -19.99 -25.54
N ALA A 625 22.75 -19.05 -25.97
CA ALA A 625 21.30 -19.25 -25.92
C ALA A 625 20.84 -20.40 -26.84
N GLN A 626 21.43 -20.54 -28.03
CA GLN A 626 21.16 -21.66 -28.95
C GLN A 626 21.53 -23.01 -28.34
N LYS A 627 22.75 -23.15 -27.81
CA LYS A 627 23.19 -24.39 -27.14
C LYS A 627 22.24 -24.77 -26.00
N LYS A 628 21.85 -23.80 -25.16
CA LYS A 628 20.91 -24.02 -24.04
C LYS A 628 19.54 -24.51 -24.52
N ALA A 629 18.99 -23.90 -25.57
CA ALA A 629 17.69 -24.31 -26.12
C ALA A 629 17.75 -25.74 -26.69
N LEU A 630 18.79 -26.06 -27.46
CA LEU A 630 18.96 -27.37 -28.09
C LEU A 630 19.17 -28.49 -27.07
N ALA A 631 20.02 -28.26 -26.07
CA ALA A 631 20.29 -29.23 -25.01
C ALA A 631 19.02 -29.55 -24.21
N VAL A 632 18.27 -28.50 -23.82
CA VAL A 632 17.01 -28.65 -23.08
C VAL A 632 15.95 -29.31 -23.94
N TYR A 633 15.88 -29.00 -25.24
CA TYR A 633 14.95 -29.67 -26.15
C TYR A 633 15.26 -31.16 -26.29
N GLN A 634 16.52 -31.53 -26.50
CA GLN A 634 16.96 -32.94 -26.59
C GLN A 634 16.69 -33.69 -25.28
N GLU A 635 17.05 -33.10 -24.14
CA GLU A 635 16.81 -33.69 -22.82
C GLU A 635 15.30 -33.86 -22.54
N ALA A 636 14.45 -32.94 -23.00
CA ALA A 636 13.00 -33.03 -22.86
C ALA A 636 12.42 -34.20 -23.68
N LEU A 637 12.96 -34.43 -24.88
CA LEU A 637 12.56 -35.57 -25.73
C LEU A 637 13.04 -36.90 -25.14
N GLU A 638 14.24 -36.97 -24.56
CA GLU A 638 14.78 -38.20 -23.96
C GLU A 638 14.06 -38.58 -22.65
N LYS A 639 13.64 -37.60 -21.86
CA LYS A 639 12.94 -37.81 -20.57
C LYS A 639 11.44 -38.00 -20.71
N GLN A 640 10.92 -38.00 -21.93
CA GLN A 640 9.50 -38.15 -22.20
C GLN A 640 8.96 -39.43 -21.54
N LYS A 641 8.00 -39.28 -20.62
CA LYS A 641 7.25 -40.42 -20.07
C LYS A 641 6.16 -40.81 -21.05
N GLU A 642 5.80 -42.10 -21.07
CA GLU A 642 4.75 -42.64 -21.92
C GLU A 642 3.43 -41.89 -21.68
N GLY A 643 2.97 -41.09 -22.66
CA GLY A 643 1.77 -40.26 -22.59
C GLY A 643 1.97 -38.76 -22.34
N GLU A 644 3.21 -38.26 -22.22
CA GLU A 644 3.51 -36.83 -22.05
C GLU A 644 3.73 -36.13 -23.40
N GLU A 645 3.07 -34.98 -23.64
CA GLU A 645 3.22 -34.20 -24.88
C GLU A 645 4.62 -33.57 -25.00
N ASP A 646 5.17 -33.57 -26.22
CA ASP A 646 6.42 -32.88 -26.56
C ASP A 646 6.32 -31.38 -26.23
N PRO A 647 7.43 -30.73 -25.85
CA PRO A 647 7.42 -29.30 -25.59
C PRO A 647 7.05 -28.53 -26.86
N ALA A 648 5.97 -27.76 -26.78
CA ALA A 648 5.50 -26.99 -27.93
C ALA A 648 6.41 -25.80 -28.24
N VAL A 649 7.08 -25.25 -27.22
CA VAL A 649 8.10 -24.21 -27.36
C VAL A 649 9.15 -24.34 -26.24
N VAL A 650 10.41 -24.22 -26.59
CA VAL A 650 11.55 -24.05 -25.66
C VAL A 650 12.12 -22.64 -25.82
N ILE A 651 12.21 -21.89 -24.72
CA ILE A 651 12.74 -20.52 -24.69
C ILE A 651 14.05 -20.52 -23.89
N ALA A 652 15.15 -20.13 -24.52
CA ALA A 652 16.43 -19.90 -23.86
C ALA A 652 16.85 -18.44 -23.97
N ALA A 653 17.58 -17.97 -22.96
CA ALA A 653 18.22 -16.67 -23.02
C ALA A 653 19.57 -16.68 -22.30
N ASP A 654 20.51 -15.90 -22.81
CA ASP A 654 21.80 -15.64 -22.18
C ASP A 654 22.06 -14.14 -22.13
N THR A 655 22.55 -13.64 -21.00
CA THR A 655 22.70 -12.19 -20.77
C THR A 655 24.09 -11.89 -20.26
N VAL A 656 24.79 -11.00 -20.94
CA VAL A 656 26.13 -10.52 -20.55
C VAL A 656 26.20 -9.01 -20.63
N ILE A 657 27.24 -8.45 -20.01
CA ILE A 657 27.60 -7.04 -20.20
C ILE A 657 28.83 -6.96 -21.10
N ALA A 658 28.77 -6.14 -22.14
CA ALA A 658 29.91 -5.79 -22.96
C ALA A 658 30.39 -4.38 -22.60
N THR A 659 31.67 -4.27 -22.24
CA THR A 659 32.32 -2.97 -22.03
C THR A 659 32.58 -2.27 -23.37
N LYS A 660 32.96 -0.98 -23.33
CA LYS A 660 33.38 -0.25 -24.53
C LYS A 660 34.54 -0.92 -25.29
N SER A 661 35.37 -1.70 -24.59
CA SER A 661 36.49 -2.45 -25.18
C SER A 661 36.09 -3.86 -25.65
N GLN A 662 34.79 -4.13 -25.82
CA GLN A 662 34.25 -5.45 -26.20
C GLN A 662 34.57 -6.57 -25.20
N GLN A 663 34.90 -6.24 -23.95
CA GLN A 663 35.15 -7.25 -22.91
C GLN A 663 33.81 -7.73 -22.33
N ILE A 664 33.63 -9.05 -22.27
CA ILE A 664 32.45 -9.69 -21.68
C ILE A 664 32.60 -9.77 -20.15
N LEU A 665 31.60 -9.24 -19.45
CA LEU A 665 31.44 -9.32 -18.00
C LEU A 665 30.20 -10.14 -17.67
N GLU A 666 30.41 -11.23 -16.93
CA GLU A 666 29.37 -12.13 -16.45
C GLU A 666 29.06 -11.85 -14.98
N LYS A 667 28.79 -12.89 -14.21
CA LYS A 667 28.56 -12.84 -12.76
C LYS A 667 29.90 -12.69 -12.03
N PRO A 668 29.98 -11.88 -10.96
CA PRO A 668 31.21 -11.71 -10.19
C PRO A 668 31.60 -13.00 -9.47
N LYS A 669 32.90 -13.33 -9.47
CA LYS A 669 33.42 -14.57 -8.85
C LYS A 669 33.75 -14.43 -7.37
N SER A 670 33.99 -13.21 -6.91
CA SER A 670 34.31 -12.88 -5.51
C SER A 670 33.86 -11.46 -5.19
N GLU A 671 33.83 -11.10 -3.91
CA GLU A 671 33.49 -9.74 -3.46
C GLU A 671 34.46 -8.69 -4.05
N GLN A 672 35.75 -9.00 -4.11
CA GLN A 672 36.77 -8.13 -4.71
C GLN A 672 36.56 -7.96 -6.22
N ASP A 673 36.19 -9.05 -6.90
CA ASP A 673 35.87 -9.03 -8.33
C ASP A 673 34.60 -8.20 -8.60
N HIS A 674 33.61 -8.31 -7.71
CA HIS A 674 32.37 -7.54 -7.77
C HIS A 674 32.60 -6.03 -7.64
N ILE A 675 33.41 -5.61 -6.65
CA ILE A 675 33.79 -4.21 -6.48
C ILE A 675 34.53 -3.71 -7.73
N ARG A 676 35.54 -4.45 -8.20
CA ARG A 676 36.31 -4.09 -9.40
C ARG A 676 35.42 -3.93 -10.63
N MET A 677 34.45 -4.82 -10.81
CA MET A 677 33.51 -4.79 -11.92
C MET A 677 32.64 -3.52 -11.89
N LEU A 678 32.01 -3.22 -10.75
CA LEU A 678 31.15 -2.05 -10.62
C LEU A 678 31.92 -0.73 -10.72
N THR A 679 33.13 -0.66 -10.15
CA THR A 679 34.03 0.48 -10.32
C THR A 679 34.36 0.71 -11.78
N HIS A 680 34.69 -0.35 -12.53
CA HIS A 680 34.96 -0.24 -13.96
C HIS A 680 33.75 0.25 -14.76
N LEU A 681 32.54 -0.25 -14.46
CA LEU A 681 31.31 0.19 -15.14
C LEU A 681 30.97 1.65 -14.84
N ARG A 682 31.18 2.10 -13.60
CA ARG A 682 31.05 3.51 -13.21
C ARG A 682 32.02 4.39 -14.00
N ASP A 683 33.31 4.08 -13.93
CA ASP A 683 34.38 4.92 -14.47
C ASP A 683 34.34 4.98 -16.02
N THR A 684 33.69 4.00 -16.66
CA THR A 684 33.46 4.00 -18.11
C THR A 684 32.13 4.65 -18.52
N VAL A 685 31.33 5.10 -17.56
CA VAL A 685 30.03 5.79 -17.67
C VAL A 685 28.91 4.94 -18.26
N SER A 686 29.20 4.13 -19.27
CA SER A 686 28.19 3.38 -20.00
C SER A 686 28.71 2.03 -20.48
N HIS A 687 27.83 1.04 -20.44
CA HIS A 687 28.06 -0.31 -20.96
C HIS A 687 26.83 -0.83 -21.69
N ARG A 688 27.04 -1.87 -22.49
CA ARG A 688 25.99 -2.53 -23.28
C ARG A 688 25.56 -3.80 -22.55
N VAL A 689 24.27 -3.98 -22.36
CA VAL A 689 23.67 -5.22 -21.89
C VAL A 689 23.11 -5.95 -23.10
N LEU A 690 23.64 -7.14 -23.35
CA LEU A 690 23.28 -7.97 -24.49
C LEU A 690 22.54 -9.20 -23.96
N THR A 691 21.33 -9.44 -24.46
CA THR A 691 20.64 -10.71 -24.24
C THR A 691 20.42 -11.41 -25.57
N GLY A 692 21.05 -12.57 -25.74
CA GLY A 692 20.73 -13.51 -26.80
C GLY A 692 19.48 -14.30 -26.42
N ILE A 693 18.44 -14.28 -27.25
CA ILE A 693 17.23 -15.08 -27.12
C ILE A 693 17.27 -16.18 -28.18
N CYS A 694 16.93 -17.40 -27.80
CA CYS A 694 16.69 -18.49 -28.72
C CYS A 694 15.31 -19.10 -28.41
N VAL A 695 14.46 -19.23 -29.42
CA VAL A 695 13.17 -19.92 -29.31
C VAL A 695 13.16 -21.06 -30.31
N LEU A 696 12.77 -22.25 -29.83
CA LEU A 696 12.68 -23.47 -30.62
C LEU A 696 11.26 -24.04 -30.51
N ALA A 697 10.68 -24.46 -31.63
CA ALA A 697 9.41 -25.20 -31.67
C ALA A 697 9.51 -26.40 -32.64
N PRO A 698 8.82 -27.52 -32.39
CA PRO A 698 8.79 -28.65 -33.32
C PRO A 698 8.14 -28.24 -34.66
N LYS A 699 8.63 -28.79 -35.77
CA LYS A 699 8.03 -28.54 -37.09
C LYS A 699 6.74 -29.31 -37.28
N HIS A 700 5.73 -28.67 -37.87
CA HIS A 700 4.44 -29.33 -38.18
C HIS A 700 4.59 -30.50 -39.14
N ASP A 701 5.57 -30.44 -40.05
CA ASP A 701 5.83 -31.47 -41.07
C ASP A 701 6.87 -32.52 -40.64
N ALA A 702 7.41 -32.40 -39.43
CA ALA A 702 8.51 -33.22 -38.90
C ALA A 702 9.73 -33.32 -39.84
N SER A 703 9.92 -32.37 -40.75
CA SER A 703 11.07 -32.35 -41.66
C SER A 703 12.36 -32.15 -40.87
N HIS A 704 13.42 -32.88 -41.25
CA HIS A 704 14.72 -32.79 -40.57
C HIS A 704 15.21 -31.33 -40.53
N PRO A 705 15.66 -30.78 -39.37
CA PRO A 705 16.02 -31.45 -38.12
C PRO A 705 14.88 -31.72 -37.11
N GLY A 706 13.62 -31.55 -37.52
CA GLY A 706 12.42 -31.82 -36.70
C GLY A 706 11.94 -30.63 -35.88
N TYR A 707 12.67 -29.51 -35.91
CA TYR A 707 12.34 -28.28 -35.19
C TYR A 707 12.68 -27.06 -36.04
N GLU A 708 11.99 -25.96 -35.75
CA GLU A 708 12.28 -24.61 -36.22
C GLU A 708 12.91 -23.83 -35.07
N LEU A 709 13.96 -23.06 -35.36
CA LEU A 709 14.70 -22.29 -34.36
C LEU A 709 14.89 -20.87 -34.86
N ALA A 710 14.60 -19.89 -34.01
CA ALA A 710 14.85 -18.49 -34.30
C ALA A 710 15.59 -17.83 -33.14
N THR A 711 16.56 -16.98 -33.48
CA THR A 711 17.39 -16.28 -32.51
C THR A 711 17.39 -14.78 -32.75
N HIS A 712 17.55 -14.00 -31.67
CA HIS A 712 17.71 -12.55 -31.73
C HIS A 712 18.65 -12.10 -30.62
N VAL A 713 19.45 -11.07 -30.88
CA VAL A 713 20.28 -10.42 -29.86
C VAL A 713 19.71 -9.04 -29.62
N GLU A 714 19.23 -8.79 -28.40
CA GLU A 714 18.74 -7.47 -28.00
C GLU A 714 19.83 -6.71 -27.24
N GLU A 715 20.07 -5.48 -27.65
CA GLU A 715 21.01 -4.57 -27.00
C GLU A 715 20.28 -3.49 -26.20
N THR A 716 20.81 -3.17 -25.02
CA THR A 716 20.36 -2.03 -24.23
C THR A 716 21.54 -1.38 -23.55
N LYS A 717 21.65 -0.06 -23.67
CA LYS A 717 22.76 0.71 -23.11
C LYS A 717 22.37 1.25 -21.74
N VAL A 718 23.23 1.02 -20.76
CA VAL A 718 22.99 1.45 -19.38
C VAL A 718 24.08 2.44 -19.00
N PHE A 719 23.68 3.52 -18.34
CA PHE A 719 24.56 4.59 -17.89
C PHE A 719 24.62 4.59 -16.37
N PHE A 720 25.83 4.58 -15.83
CA PHE A 720 26.07 4.63 -14.39
C PHE A 720 26.33 6.07 -13.95
N ALA A 721 25.78 6.41 -12.79
CA ALA A 721 26.11 7.65 -12.09
C ALA A 721 27.61 7.71 -11.82
N GLN A 722 28.21 8.90 -11.87
CA GLN A 722 29.66 9.07 -11.72
C GLN A 722 30.11 9.16 -10.26
N ALA A 723 31.42 9.03 -10.01
CA ALA A 723 31.96 9.08 -8.65
C ALA A 723 31.67 10.43 -7.95
N ASP A 724 31.75 11.50 -8.72
CA ASP A 724 31.44 12.89 -8.41
C ASP A 724 29.95 13.23 -8.46
N ASP A 725 29.13 12.33 -9.01
CA ASP A 725 27.66 12.43 -9.10
C ASP A 725 26.95 11.34 -8.28
N GLY A 726 27.38 11.16 -7.03
CA GLY A 726 26.65 10.34 -6.05
C GLY A 726 26.99 8.84 -6.02
N LEU A 727 27.95 8.36 -6.82
CA LEU A 727 28.43 6.98 -6.78
C LEU A 727 29.91 6.83 -6.33
N PRO A 728 30.30 7.31 -5.13
CA PRO A 728 31.65 7.12 -4.60
C PRO A 728 31.93 5.65 -4.27
N ASP A 729 33.21 5.29 -4.06
CA ASP A 729 33.62 3.90 -3.78
C ASP A 729 32.89 3.28 -2.58
N GLU A 730 32.58 4.07 -1.57
CA GLU A 730 31.82 3.62 -0.39
C GLU A 730 30.41 3.10 -0.73
N VAL A 731 29.76 3.70 -1.73
CA VAL A 731 28.44 3.27 -2.21
C VAL A 731 28.54 1.94 -2.95
N ILE A 732 29.56 1.78 -3.82
CA ILE A 732 29.83 0.50 -4.49
C ILE A 732 30.10 -0.60 -3.46
N VAL A 733 30.97 -0.36 -2.49
CA VAL A 733 31.28 -1.34 -1.43
C VAL A 733 30.03 -1.67 -0.61
N SER A 734 29.20 -0.68 -0.29
CA SER A 734 27.95 -0.90 0.45
C SER A 734 26.93 -1.69 -0.36
N TYR A 735 26.82 -1.42 -1.67
CA TYR A 735 25.98 -2.18 -2.57
C TYR A 735 26.44 -3.63 -2.68
N VAL A 736 27.74 -3.88 -2.84
CA VAL A 736 28.29 -5.25 -2.91
C VAL A 736 27.96 -6.07 -1.65
N LYS A 737 27.98 -5.43 -0.46
CA LYS A 737 27.59 -6.09 0.81
C LYS A 737 26.13 -6.55 0.85
N THR A 738 25.24 -5.94 0.07
CA THR A 738 23.83 -6.40 -0.04
C THR A 738 23.70 -7.74 -0.73
N ARG A 739 24.72 -8.15 -1.50
CA ARG A 739 24.75 -9.34 -2.36
C ARG A 739 23.68 -9.36 -3.45
N GLU A 740 22.95 -8.27 -3.67
CA GLU A 740 21.90 -8.18 -4.69
C GLU A 740 22.44 -8.45 -6.10
N GLY A 741 23.68 -8.06 -6.38
CA GLY A 741 24.32 -8.25 -7.69
C GLY A 741 24.97 -9.61 -7.97
N CYS A 742 25.16 -10.48 -6.97
CA CYS A 742 26.08 -11.61 -7.08
C CYS A 742 25.71 -12.65 -8.15
N ASP A 743 24.42 -12.81 -8.45
CA ASP A 743 23.90 -13.78 -9.43
C ASP A 743 23.60 -13.13 -10.81
N LYS A 744 24.09 -11.91 -11.06
CA LYS A 744 23.72 -11.07 -12.22
C LYS A 744 24.94 -10.71 -13.06
N ALA A 745 24.76 -10.68 -14.38
CA ALA A 745 25.78 -10.15 -15.28
C ALA A 745 26.08 -8.69 -14.95
N GLY A 746 27.35 -8.32 -14.86
CA GLY A 746 27.76 -6.98 -14.46
C GLY A 746 27.62 -6.67 -12.97
N GLY A 747 27.10 -7.60 -12.17
CA GLY A 747 27.03 -7.43 -10.74
C GLY A 747 25.97 -6.43 -10.26
N TYR A 748 24.92 -6.09 -11.03
CA TYR A 748 23.86 -5.21 -10.53
C TYR A 748 22.44 -5.62 -10.92
N ALA A 749 21.44 -5.15 -10.16
CA ALA A 749 20.02 -5.38 -10.43
C ALA A 749 19.30 -4.06 -10.77
N VAL A 750 18.86 -3.90 -12.02
CA VAL A 750 18.12 -2.69 -12.44
C VAL A 750 16.73 -2.56 -11.78
N GLN A 751 16.14 -3.68 -11.34
CA GLN A 751 14.85 -3.69 -10.61
C GLN A 751 14.99 -3.48 -9.10
N GLY A 752 16.23 -3.41 -8.59
CA GLY A 752 16.54 -3.39 -7.16
C GLY A 752 17.28 -2.12 -6.75
N LEU A 753 18.05 -2.22 -5.67
CA LEU A 753 18.92 -1.13 -5.20
C LEU A 753 19.90 -0.69 -6.29
N GLY A 754 20.36 -1.60 -7.14
CA GLY A 754 21.26 -1.29 -8.26
C GLY A 754 20.69 -0.27 -9.24
N GLY A 755 19.40 -0.37 -9.57
CA GLY A 755 18.72 0.57 -10.47
C GLY A 755 18.48 1.95 -9.86
N VAL A 756 18.37 2.03 -8.53
CA VAL A 756 18.13 3.28 -7.81
C VAL A 756 19.44 4.01 -7.48
N VAL A 757 20.51 3.25 -7.22
CA VAL A 757 21.75 3.79 -6.64
C VAL A 757 22.91 3.82 -7.64
N LEU A 758 22.95 2.90 -8.60
CA LEU A 758 24.08 2.79 -9.54
C LEU A 758 23.74 3.34 -10.93
N VAL A 759 22.50 3.17 -11.38
CA VAL A 759 22.06 3.50 -12.75
C VAL A 759 21.47 4.91 -12.80
N GLU A 760 21.99 5.74 -13.70
CA GLU A 760 21.47 7.08 -13.99
C GLU A 760 20.32 7.02 -15.00
N ARG A 761 20.52 6.28 -16.10
CA ARG A 761 19.54 6.13 -17.18
C ARG A 761 19.79 4.87 -18.00
N VAL A 762 18.75 4.43 -18.71
CA VAL A 762 18.77 3.26 -19.61
C VAL A 762 18.25 3.68 -20.97
N GLU A 763 19.01 3.40 -22.03
CA GLU A 763 18.61 3.56 -23.43
C GLU A 763 18.33 2.18 -24.03
N GLY A 764 17.06 1.83 -24.19
CA GLY A 764 16.60 0.53 -24.70
C GLY A 764 15.62 -0.15 -23.75
N SER A 765 15.52 -1.48 -23.83
CA SER A 765 14.49 -2.24 -23.12
C SER A 765 14.93 -2.64 -21.71
N VAL A 766 14.16 -2.27 -20.69
CA VAL A 766 14.51 -2.58 -19.29
C VAL A 766 14.44 -4.09 -19.00
N ASP A 767 13.49 -4.81 -19.62
CA ASP A 767 13.38 -6.27 -19.54
C ASP A 767 14.57 -7.01 -20.17
N ASN A 768 15.23 -6.41 -21.17
CA ASN A 768 16.53 -6.88 -21.67
C ASN A 768 17.60 -6.81 -20.58
N VAL A 769 17.66 -5.70 -19.82
CA VAL A 769 18.61 -5.56 -18.68
C VAL A 769 18.30 -6.55 -17.55
N ILE A 770 17.02 -6.89 -17.35
CA ILE A 770 16.58 -7.92 -16.39
C ILE A 770 17.01 -9.32 -16.87
N GLY A 771 17.08 -9.51 -18.18
CA GLY A 771 17.68 -10.67 -18.85
C GLY A 771 16.73 -11.45 -19.76
N LEU A 772 15.54 -10.92 -20.10
CA LEU A 772 14.67 -11.49 -21.12
C LEU A 772 13.78 -10.40 -21.76
N PRO A 773 14.10 -9.93 -22.98
CA PRO A 773 13.25 -9.00 -23.72
C PRO A 773 11.94 -9.69 -24.13
N VAL A 774 10.85 -9.41 -23.43
CA VAL A 774 9.58 -10.15 -23.54
C VAL A 774 8.94 -9.93 -24.90
N ARG A 775 8.96 -8.69 -25.41
CA ARG A 775 8.41 -8.36 -26.73
C ARG A 775 9.10 -9.14 -27.85
N ARG A 776 10.44 -9.15 -27.87
CA ARG A 776 11.22 -9.90 -28.87
C ARG A 776 11.03 -11.40 -28.72
N THR A 777 10.97 -11.90 -27.48
CA THR A 777 10.70 -13.32 -27.21
C THR A 777 9.36 -13.77 -27.82
N LEU A 778 8.30 -12.96 -27.68
CA LEU A 778 6.99 -13.26 -28.28
C LEU A 778 7.01 -13.22 -29.81
N GLN A 779 7.74 -12.28 -30.42
CA GLN A 779 7.93 -12.22 -31.88
C GLN A 779 8.63 -13.49 -32.40
N LEU A 780 9.66 -13.96 -31.69
CA LEU A 780 10.34 -15.21 -32.03
C LEU A 780 9.42 -16.42 -31.86
N CYS A 781 8.61 -16.47 -30.79
CA CYS A 781 7.60 -17.51 -30.61
C CYS A 781 6.60 -17.53 -31.78
N GLU A 782 6.12 -16.36 -32.22
CA GLU A 782 5.22 -16.25 -33.37
C GLU A 782 5.88 -16.78 -34.64
N LYS A 783 7.15 -16.41 -34.89
CA LYS A 783 7.93 -16.86 -36.04
C LYS A 783 8.07 -18.38 -36.08
N VAL A 784 8.52 -19.00 -34.99
CA VAL A 784 8.77 -20.46 -34.97
C VAL A 784 7.51 -21.31 -34.85
N VAL A 785 6.37 -20.74 -34.42
CA VAL A 785 5.11 -21.49 -34.28
C VAL A 785 4.22 -21.34 -35.51
N PHE A 786 4.04 -20.12 -36.01
CA PHE A 786 3.06 -19.83 -37.08
C PHE A 786 3.69 -19.56 -38.45
N ARG A 787 4.96 -19.15 -38.51
CA ARG A 787 5.66 -18.75 -39.74
C ARG A 787 6.85 -19.66 -40.07
N GLN A 788 6.68 -20.97 -39.82
CA GLN A 788 7.73 -21.96 -40.11
C GLN A 788 8.01 -22.01 -41.62
N GLY A 789 9.28 -21.90 -42.01
CA GLY A 789 9.69 -21.96 -43.42
C GLY A 789 9.61 -20.64 -44.20
N GLU A 790 9.16 -19.54 -43.59
CA GLU A 790 9.35 -18.19 -44.14
C GLU A 790 10.81 -17.78 -43.90
N GLY A 791 11.62 -17.81 -44.96
CA GLY A 791 13.03 -17.37 -44.89
C GLY A 791 13.17 -15.92 -44.43
N GLU A 792 14.32 -15.57 -43.85
CA GLU A 792 14.66 -14.19 -43.46
C GLU A 792 14.75 -13.28 -44.68
N GLY A 793 13.61 -12.73 -45.10
CA GLY A 793 13.50 -11.73 -46.16
C GLY A 793 12.81 -10.49 -45.62
N GLU A 794 13.58 -9.39 -45.60
CA GLU A 794 13.13 -7.99 -45.66
C GLU A 794 12.22 -7.49 -44.52
N GLY A 795 12.85 -6.82 -43.54
CA GLY A 795 12.14 -6.14 -42.46
C GLY A 795 13.02 -5.26 -41.58
N GLU A 796 14.04 -4.62 -42.17
CA GLU A 796 14.72 -3.46 -41.58
C GLU A 796 14.58 -2.30 -42.57
N GLU A 797 13.47 -1.56 -42.49
CA GLU A 797 13.31 -0.16 -42.92
C GLU A 797 11.86 0.26 -42.66
N GLU A 798 11.60 0.94 -41.54
CA GLU A 798 10.73 2.14 -41.38
C GLU A 798 10.76 2.66 -39.94
#